data_AF-A0A9P1DT90-F1
#
_entry.id   AF-A0A9P1DT90-F1
#
_cell.length_a   1.000
_cell.length_b   1.000
_cell.length_c   1.000
_cell.angle_alpha   90.00
_cell.angle_beta   90.00
_cell.angle_gamma   90.00
#
_symmetry.space_group_name_H-M   'P 1'
#
loop_
_entity.id
_entity.type
_entity.pdbx_description
1 polymer ?
#
loop_
_entity_poly.entity_id
_entity_poly.type
_entity_poly.pdbx_seq_one_letter_code
_entity_poly.pdbx_strand_id
1 'polypeptide(L)'
;MPVPKVSSESSFLENVPDSNLYVLRQEFQMEMEKVMAKLKSLEDQLLREVLEKEFAGHKADPDAKDVAQDTATNAPTEPNLPEEVEVIEVEQHEDKEHHVGMVHFSLSAWTYPVVLGLADAGPWDVVFSVLLMFLNFGMQVMFSYIILGVDFMGEEFEEQVAFAKRWRSSFAHDWKYVDLTSRSLVTRVCGGDGSLMLANRQATLVEHINSYMGLKHDEFEAGFFQTGILLCTLCILLWALCVYKEFRNIWLTLEGIWQLPRTPETVLRDNKLQSLSKLRFKWLASTCITRFVIATVLLISGTQWLARTTSITELMLNAVALNAILDVDEFLFAGFTPLSIQVAIEKLEPITIRQSRRRSQSESLVLFLLLLFTALFPYLALLQPLGQTMLAVKWNLCAGNQQFVVAKNTNSQVIVGFETGSALSEAANTVLQLAVERQVHQSPDDRYGYYISFELPSIFERARSRTMAQESDQFSFCIETDHLDPGGSLHGDPVLWYNVAAPRLRTAAALLGREDVDSCEQAADLCNRTDAQLLRMVCGRTCNCTDPHHFPWLKVPAQGCQTSCLNEAVREFKWEQCQDQPTDGTWSELWDGYVPTLNHWLGADISQSTTFYNDILQWLAAVKALGCPALGDPKFKFEVTGAREWCAGDPNFFRPLALTCPVSCGCLAENPPSYCPPCSANSSA
;
A
#
# COMPACT_ATOMS: atom_id res chain seq x y z
N MET A 1 -1.89 -29.71 -24.48
CA MET A 1 -3.07 -29.71 -23.59
C MET A 1 -3.85 -28.43 -23.88
N PRO A 2 -5.15 -28.50 -24.23
CA PRO A 2 -5.93 -27.31 -24.54
C PRO A 2 -6.38 -26.61 -23.26
N VAL A 3 -6.23 -25.28 -23.23
CA VAL A 3 -6.68 -24.39 -22.15
C VAL A 3 -8.21 -24.24 -22.24
N PRO A 4 -8.95 -24.33 -21.12
CA PRO A 4 -10.40 -24.18 -21.14
C PRO A 4 -10.79 -22.72 -21.42
N LYS A 5 -11.80 -22.54 -22.28
CA LYS A 5 -12.45 -21.25 -22.54
C LYS A 5 -13.17 -20.78 -21.27
N VAL A 6 -12.74 -19.65 -20.74
CA VAL A 6 -13.46 -18.91 -19.70
C VAL A 6 -14.66 -18.22 -20.37
N SER A 7 -15.87 -18.53 -19.91
CA SER A 7 -17.11 -17.86 -20.31
C SER A 7 -17.16 -16.45 -19.72
N SER A 8 -17.43 -15.47 -20.58
CA SER A 8 -17.60 -14.07 -20.22
C SER A 8 -18.97 -13.82 -19.56
N GLU A 9 -19.02 -13.82 -18.23
CA GLU A 9 -20.16 -13.33 -17.44
C GLU A 9 -19.93 -11.91 -16.87
N SER A 10 -18.98 -11.15 -17.41
CA SER A 10 -18.66 -9.80 -16.92
C SER A 10 -19.45 -8.66 -17.58
N SER A 11 -20.35 -8.95 -18.53
CA SER A 11 -21.05 -7.89 -19.30
C SER A 11 -22.36 -7.38 -18.67
N PHE A 12 -22.69 -7.79 -17.44
CA PHE A 12 -23.96 -7.39 -16.81
C PHE A 12 -23.85 -6.16 -15.90
N LEU A 13 -22.64 -5.71 -15.54
CA LEU A 13 -22.44 -4.56 -14.65
C LEU A 13 -22.07 -3.25 -15.37
N GLU A 14 -21.79 -3.27 -16.68
CA GLU A 14 -21.39 -2.08 -17.45
C GLU A 14 -22.55 -1.24 -17.99
N ASN A 15 -23.81 -1.64 -17.76
CA ASN A 15 -24.99 -0.96 -18.28
C ASN A 15 -25.96 -0.48 -17.18
N VAL A 16 -25.49 -0.26 -15.95
CA VAL A 16 -26.30 0.45 -14.95
C VAL A 16 -26.10 1.95 -15.19
N PRO A 17 -27.13 2.70 -15.62
CA PRO A 17 -27.01 4.14 -15.81
C PRO A 17 -26.60 4.80 -14.50
N ASP A 18 -25.62 5.70 -14.52
CA ASP A 18 -25.13 6.43 -13.33
C ASP A 18 -26.25 7.08 -12.50
N SER A 19 -27.38 7.39 -13.13
CA SER A 19 -28.58 7.91 -12.47
C SER A 19 -29.14 6.95 -11.41
N ASN A 20 -29.09 5.63 -11.63
CA ASN A 20 -29.65 4.65 -10.69
C ASN A 20 -28.76 4.46 -9.47
N LEU A 21 -27.43 4.56 -9.65
CA LEU A 21 -26.47 4.52 -8.54
C LEU A 21 -26.61 5.75 -7.63
N TYR A 22 -26.86 6.91 -8.23
CA TYR A 22 -27.12 8.15 -7.49
C TYR A 22 -28.41 8.08 -6.64
N VAL A 23 -29.50 7.56 -7.22
CA VAL A 23 -30.77 7.37 -6.50
C VAL A 23 -30.62 6.39 -5.34
N LEU A 24 -29.96 5.25 -5.56
CA LEU A 24 -29.70 4.27 -4.49
C LEU A 24 -28.85 4.86 -3.35
N ARG A 25 -27.87 5.71 -3.69
CA ARG A 25 -27.03 6.38 -2.69
C ARG A 25 -27.84 7.36 -1.83
N GLN A 26 -28.77 8.10 -2.44
CA GLN A 26 -29.64 9.01 -1.71
C GLN A 26 -30.65 8.27 -0.82
N GLU A 27 -31.28 7.19 -1.30
CA GLU A 27 -32.18 6.37 -0.48
C GLU A 27 -31.43 5.78 0.72
N PHE A 28 -30.21 5.28 0.51
CA PHE A 28 -29.38 4.74 1.58
C PHE A 28 -28.99 5.81 2.60
N GLN A 29 -28.59 7.01 2.17
CA GLN A 29 -28.29 8.11 3.08
C GLN A 29 -29.50 8.51 3.92
N MET A 30 -30.69 8.56 3.31
CA MET A 30 -31.93 8.94 4.00
C MET A 30 -32.36 7.90 5.04
N GLU A 31 -32.23 6.60 4.74
CA GLU A 31 -32.49 5.55 5.72
C GLU A 31 -31.45 5.53 6.85
N MET A 32 -30.18 5.81 6.55
CA MET A 32 -29.13 5.91 7.55
C MET A 32 -29.35 7.09 8.52
N GLU A 33 -29.80 8.24 8.01
CA GLU A 33 -30.19 9.39 8.85
C GLU A 33 -31.38 9.06 9.75
N LYS A 34 -32.39 8.32 9.26
CA LYS A 34 -33.52 7.86 10.10
C LYS A 34 -33.06 6.94 11.22
N VAL A 35 -32.15 6.01 10.94
CA VAL A 35 -31.60 5.09 11.95
C VAL A 35 -30.80 5.87 12.99
N MET A 36 -29.94 6.80 12.56
CA MET A 36 -29.15 7.65 13.47
C MET A 36 -30.05 8.52 14.37
N ALA A 37 -31.10 9.11 13.82
CA ALA A 37 -32.07 9.88 14.60
C ALA A 37 -32.80 9.02 15.64
N LYS A 38 -33.17 7.78 15.28
CA LYS A 38 -33.81 6.84 16.20
C LYS A 38 -32.86 6.39 17.33
N LEU A 39 -31.58 6.19 17.01
CA LEU A 39 -30.56 5.84 17.99
C LEU A 39 -30.35 6.97 19.01
N LYS A 40 -30.24 8.21 18.52
CA LYS A 40 -30.12 9.41 19.37
C LYS A 40 -31.34 9.60 20.27
N SER A 41 -32.55 9.36 19.76
CA SER A 41 -33.77 9.41 20.56
C SER A 41 -33.80 8.35 21.67
N LEU A 42 -33.25 7.16 21.43
CA LEU A 42 -33.14 6.10 22.44
C LEU A 42 -32.09 6.45 23.50
N GLU A 43 -30.96 7.02 23.09
CA GLU A 43 -29.93 7.53 24.00
C GLU A 43 -30.49 8.61 24.94
N ASP A 44 -31.23 9.59 24.39
CA ASP A 44 -31.89 10.65 25.17
C ASP A 44 -33.00 10.12 26.11
N GLN A 45 -33.64 8.99 25.77
CA GLN A 45 -34.59 8.32 26.66
C GLN A 45 -33.86 7.62 27.81
N LEU A 46 -32.79 6.88 27.50
CA LEU A 46 -32.01 6.16 28.50
C LEU A 46 -31.37 7.14 29.50
N LEU A 47 -30.84 8.27 29.01
CA LEU A 47 -30.23 9.30 29.86
C LEU A 47 -31.26 9.92 30.82
N ARG A 48 -32.50 10.13 30.36
CA ARG A 48 -33.61 10.58 31.21
C ARG A 48 -33.98 9.56 32.27
N GLU A 49 -34.08 8.28 31.92
CA GLU A 49 -34.38 7.22 32.90
C GLU A 49 -33.29 7.09 33.98
N VAL A 50 -32.02 7.25 33.60
CA VAL A 50 -30.89 7.23 34.54
C VAL A 50 -30.95 8.42 35.50
N LEU A 51 -31.17 9.63 34.96
CA LEU A 51 -31.31 10.84 35.79
C LEU A 51 -32.52 10.74 36.73
N GLU A 52 -33.67 10.28 36.26
CA GLU A 52 -34.85 10.09 37.11
C GLU A 52 -34.60 9.09 38.24
N LYS A 53 -33.82 8.02 38.00
CA LYS A 53 -33.44 7.05 39.03
C LYS A 53 -32.45 7.64 40.04
N GLU A 54 -31.49 8.46 39.62
CA GLU A 54 -30.57 9.15 40.55
C GLU A 54 -31.31 10.16 41.43
N PHE A 55 -32.25 10.94 40.87
CA PHE A 55 -33.02 11.92 41.65
C PHE A 55 -34.10 11.28 42.53
N ALA A 56 -34.70 10.16 42.13
CA ALA A 56 -35.66 9.43 42.96
C ALA A 56 -35.01 8.75 44.18
N GLY A 57 -33.69 8.48 44.13
CA GLY A 57 -32.92 7.90 45.23
C GLY A 57 -32.55 8.86 46.37
N HIS A 58 -32.88 10.15 46.27
CA HIS A 58 -32.53 11.19 47.25
C HIS A 58 -33.73 11.76 48.01
N LYS A 59 -34.82 11.00 48.18
CA LYS A 59 -35.88 11.39 49.12
C LYS A 59 -35.35 11.34 50.55
N ALA A 60 -35.08 12.55 51.05
CA ALA A 60 -34.72 12.88 52.41
C ALA A 60 -35.65 12.22 53.44
N ASP A 61 -35.01 11.60 54.42
CA ASP A 61 -35.59 11.14 55.67
C ASP A 61 -36.08 12.37 56.47
N PRO A 62 -37.39 12.52 56.74
CA PRO A 62 -37.95 13.67 57.42
C PRO A 62 -38.01 13.43 58.94
N ASP A 63 -36.89 13.08 59.58
CA ASP A 63 -36.81 13.03 61.05
C ASP A 63 -35.39 13.31 61.55
N ALA A 64 -34.96 14.57 61.42
CA ALA A 64 -33.84 15.11 62.19
C ALA A 64 -34.11 16.58 62.51
N LYS A 65 -34.77 16.81 63.65
CA LYS A 65 -34.91 18.12 64.28
C LYS A 65 -33.73 18.39 65.20
N ASP A 66 -33.37 19.67 65.22
CA ASP A 66 -32.65 20.41 66.26
C ASP A 66 -31.18 20.03 66.50
N VAL A 67 -30.25 20.92 66.13
CA VAL A 67 -29.77 22.02 66.98
C VAL A 67 -28.85 22.93 66.16
N ALA A 68 -29.01 24.22 66.40
CA ALA A 68 -28.47 25.33 65.66
C ALA A 68 -27.00 25.67 65.95
N GLN A 69 -26.44 26.37 64.97
CA GLN A 69 -25.60 27.56 65.08
C GLN A 69 -24.15 27.50 65.61
N ASP A 70 -23.31 27.95 64.67
CA ASP A 70 -22.30 28.99 64.83
C ASP A 70 -20.84 28.61 65.19
N THR A 71 -19.99 29.16 64.32
CA THR A 71 -18.67 29.76 64.57
C THR A 71 -17.41 28.95 64.21
N ALA A 72 -16.88 29.37 63.06
CA ALA A 72 -15.49 29.64 62.70
C ALA A 72 -14.36 29.43 63.74
N THR A 73 -13.22 29.00 63.17
CA THR A 73 -11.83 29.35 63.52
C THR A 73 -11.33 29.10 64.94
N ASN A 74 -10.40 28.14 65.09
CA ASN A 74 -8.99 28.36 65.46
C ASN A 74 -8.35 27.08 66.03
N ALA A 75 -7.14 26.78 65.57
CA ALA A 75 -6.14 26.03 66.34
C ALA A 75 -5.53 26.94 67.44
N PRO A 76 -4.60 26.51 68.32
CA PRO A 76 -4.16 25.17 68.73
C PRO A 76 -4.26 25.00 70.27
N THR A 77 -3.59 23.97 70.82
CA THR A 77 -3.00 23.85 72.19
C THR A 77 -3.61 22.73 73.06
N GLU A 78 -2.78 21.70 73.33
CA GLU A 78 -2.78 20.82 74.52
C GLU A 78 -2.83 21.63 75.83
N PRO A 79 -3.06 21.10 77.06
CA PRO A 79 -2.94 19.70 77.51
C PRO A 79 -4.03 19.21 78.50
N ASN A 80 -3.85 17.96 78.98
CA ASN A 80 -4.23 17.36 80.27
C ASN A 80 -5.26 16.21 80.24
N LEU A 81 -4.69 15.01 80.46
CA LEU A 81 -5.20 13.91 81.30
C LEU A 81 -5.80 14.42 82.64
N PRO A 82 -6.57 13.63 83.42
CA PRO A 82 -6.79 12.17 83.34
C PRO A 82 -8.25 11.71 83.50
N GLU A 83 -8.64 10.54 82.99
CA GLU A 83 -9.52 9.66 83.77
C GLU A 83 -9.51 8.22 83.27
N GLU A 84 -9.51 7.35 84.27
CA GLU A 84 -9.37 5.91 84.29
C GLU A 84 -10.57 5.24 83.63
N VAL A 85 -10.38 4.53 82.52
CA VAL A 85 -11.40 3.65 81.94
C VAL A 85 -10.94 2.21 82.11
N GLU A 86 -11.69 1.54 82.96
CA GLU A 86 -11.67 0.12 83.32
C GLU A 86 -11.67 -0.76 82.06
N VAL A 87 -10.57 -1.49 81.85
CA VAL A 87 -10.45 -2.51 80.80
C VAL A 87 -11.29 -3.71 81.22
N ILE A 88 -12.49 -3.82 80.63
CA ILE A 88 -13.23 -5.08 80.60
C ILE A 88 -12.62 -5.92 79.48
N GLU A 89 -11.71 -6.84 79.83
CA GLU A 89 -11.35 -7.97 78.97
C GLU A 89 -12.60 -8.84 78.79
N VAL A 90 -13.35 -8.57 77.72
CA VAL A 90 -14.26 -9.54 77.15
C VAL A 90 -13.40 -10.52 76.36
N GLU A 91 -13.20 -11.73 76.91
CA GLU A 91 -12.78 -12.90 76.12
C GLU A 91 -13.77 -13.09 74.98
N GLN A 92 -13.47 -12.48 73.83
CA GLN A 92 -14.10 -12.82 72.56
C GLN A 92 -13.61 -14.21 72.18
N HIS A 93 -14.39 -15.21 72.56
CA HIS A 93 -14.37 -16.50 71.90
C HIS A 93 -14.74 -16.22 70.43
N GLU A 94 -13.73 -16.04 69.57
CA GLU A 94 -13.88 -15.96 68.11
C GLU A 94 -14.46 -17.29 67.63
N ASP A 95 -15.79 -17.44 67.73
CA ASP A 95 -16.53 -18.34 66.89
C ASP A 95 -16.26 -17.88 65.45
N LYS A 96 -15.31 -18.57 64.80
CA LYS A 96 -14.97 -18.38 63.39
C LYS A 96 -16.25 -18.60 62.59
N GLU A 97 -17.00 -17.53 62.35
CA GLU A 97 -18.15 -17.52 61.45
C GLU A 97 -17.67 -18.01 60.09
N HIS A 98 -17.94 -19.28 59.82
CA HIS A 98 -17.68 -19.87 58.53
C HIS A 98 -18.65 -19.24 57.54
N HIS A 99 -18.18 -18.27 56.75
CA HIS A 99 -18.94 -17.76 55.62
C HIS A 99 -19.28 -18.90 54.65
N VAL A 100 -20.56 -19.25 54.59
CA VAL A 100 -21.10 -20.28 53.71
C VAL A 100 -21.37 -19.63 52.36
N GLY A 101 -20.55 -19.94 51.36
CA GLY A 101 -20.77 -19.47 49.99
C GLY A 101 -21.90 -20.28 49.34
N MET A 102 -22.85 -19.59 48.70
CA MET A 102 -23.91 -20.22 47.91
C MET A 102 -23.49 -20.26 46.43
N VAL A 103 -23.47 -21.45 45.82
CA VAL A 103 -23.20 -21.63 44.39
C VAL A 103 -24.48 -21.98 43.66
N HIS A 104 -24.91 -21.09 42.77
CA HIS A 104 -26.03 -21.31 41.88
C HIS A 104 -25.61 -22.18 40.70
N PHE A 105 -26.52 -23.03 40.25
CA PHE A 105 -26.35 -23.76 39.00
C PHE A 105 -26.42 -22.77 37.82
N SER A 106 -25.43 -22.82 36.93
CA SER A 106 -25.45 -22.00 35.71
C SER A 106 -26.64 -22.40 34.83
N LEU A 107 -27.29 -21.42 34.19
CA LEU A 107 -28.35 -21.67 33.20
C LEU A 107 -27.73 -22.12 31.87
N SER A 108 -27.30 -23.37 31.81
CA SER A 108 -26.58 -23.95 30.66
C SER A 108 -27.10 -25.34 30.31
N ALA A 109 -26.94 -25.76 29.05
CA ALA A 109 -27.26 -27.11 28.61
C ALA A 109 -26.45 -28.19 29.37
N TRP A 110 -25.29 -27.82 29.91
CA TRP A 110 -24.43 -28.72 30.70
C TRP A 110 -25.05 -29.15 32.05
N THR A 111 -26.08 -28.44 32.50
CA THR A 111 -26.77 -28.67 33.77
C THR A 111 -27.95 -29.64 33.66
N TYR A 112 -28.35 -30.04 32.45
CA TYR A 112 -29.44 -31.00 32.27
C TYR A 112 -29.29 -32.31 33.06
N PRO A 113 -28.10 -32.95 33.15
CA PRO A 113 -27.99 -34.21 33.91
C PRO A 113 -28.31 -34.09 35.40
N VAL A 114 -28.34 -32.86 35.96
CA VAL A 114 -28.78 -32.60 37.33
C VAL A 114 -30.29 -32.83 37.47
N VAL A 115 -31.08 -32.35 36.51
CA VAL A 115 -32.55 -32.26 36.59
C VAL A 115 -33.27 -33.38 35.85
N LEU A 116 -32.62 -34.02 34.87
CA LEU A 116 -33.22 -35.09 34.08
C LEU A 116 -33.65 -36.30 34.95
N GLY A 117 -34.95 -36.58 34.92
CA GLY A 117 -35.58 -37.63 35.75
C GLY A 117 -35.78 -37.22 37.21
N LEU A 118 -35.70 -35.93 37.55
CA LEU A 118 -36.13 -35.37 38.83
C LEU A 118 -37.26 -34.34 38.66
N ALA A 119 -37.25 -33.59 37.57
CA ALA A 119 -38.36 -32.70 37.23
C ALA A 119 -39.57 -33.48 36.73
N ASP A 120 -40.76 -32.95 36.99
CA ASP A 120 -42.03 -33.38 36.40
C ASP A 120 -42.12 -32.95 34.91
N ALA A 121 -41.11 -33.32 34.13
CA ALA A 121 -41.02 -33.05 32.70
C ALA A 121 -41.57 -34.24 31.90
N GLY A 122 -42.23 -33.96 30.77
CA GLY A 122 -42.72 -35.01 29.89
C GLY A 122 -41.57 -35.82 29.28
N PRO A 123 -41.81 -37.07 28.82
CA PRO A 123 -40.77 -37.88 28.18
C PRO A 123 -40.19 -37.21 26.92
N TRP A 124 -40.99 -36.41 26.20
CA TRP A 124 -40.54 -35.64 25.06
C TRP A 124 -39.60 -34.50 25.44
N ASP A 125 -39.88 -33.77 26.52
CA ASP A 125 -38.99 -32.70 27.03
C ASP A 125 -37.62 -33.29 27.40
N VAL A 126 -37.62 -34.47 28.05
CA VAL A 126 -36.40 -35.20 28.42
C VAL A 126 -35.60 -35.60 27.17
N VAL A 127 -36.24 -36.22 26.17
CA VAL A 127 -35.58 -36.60 24.91
C VAL A 127 -35.02 -35.37 24.20
N PHE A 128 -35.78 -34.28 24.16
CA PHE A 128 -35.37 -33.04 23.52
C PHE A 128 -34.18 -32.39 24.23
N SER A 129 -34.17 -32.32 25.56
CA SER A 129 -33.01 -31.81 26.32
C SER A 129 -31.76 -32.67 26.15
N VAL A 130 -31.89 -33.99 26.04
CA VAL A 130 -30.75 -34.86 25.72
C VAL A 130 -30.21 -34.54 24.32
N LEU A 131 -31.09 -34.36 23.33
CA LEU A 131 -30.70 -33.96 21.97
C LEU A 131 -30.03 -32.58 21.95
N LEU A 132 -30.54 -31.61 22.71
CA LEU A 132 -29.93 -30.29 22.86
C LEU A 132 -28.54 -30.35 23.52
N MET A 133 -28.34 -31.23 24.51
CA MET A 133 -27.03 -31.45 25.11
C MET A 133 -26.01 -31.96 24.07
N PHE A 134 -26.39 -32.92 23.24
CA PHE A 134 -25.54 -33.44 22.16
C PHE A 134 -25.30 -32.41 21.06
N LEU A 135 -26.32 -31.61 20.70
CA LEU A 135 -26.17 -30.51 19.76
C LEU A 135 -25.19 -29.48 20.28
N ASN A 136 -25.31 -29.07 21.55
CA ASN A 136 -24.38 -28.15 22.19
C ASN A 136 -22.94 -28.66 22.15
N PHE A 137 -22.73 -29.91 22.57
CA PHE A 137 -21.43 -30.56 22.50
C PHE A 137 -20.88 -30.59 21.07
N GLY A 138 -21.72 -30.98 20.10
CA GLY A 138 -21.36 -31.01 18.68
C GLY A 138 -20.95 -29.65 18.14
N MET A 139 -21.71 -28.59 18.47
CA MET A 139 -21.40 -27.21 18.04
C MET A 139 -20.07 -26.73 18.62
N GLN A 140 -19.84 -26.91 19.93
CA GLN A 140 -18.59 -26.47 20.56
C GLN A 140 -17.36 -27.22 20.00
N VAL A 141 -17.48 -28.53 19.77
CA VAL A 141 -16.43 -29.34 19.14
C VAL A 141 -16.19 -28.88 17.70
N MET A 142 -17.23 -28.62 16.92
CA MET A 142 -17.11 -28.13 15.54
C MET A 142 -16.45 -26.76 15.49
N PHE A 143 -16.81 -25.82 16.37
CA PHE A 143 -16.15 -24.51 16.43
C PHE A 143 -14.69 -24.64 16.82
N SER A 144 -14.36 -25.48 17.80
CA SER A 144 -12.97 -25.76 18.17
C SER A 144 -12.18 -26.34 17.00
N TYR A 145 -12.77 -27.26 16.23
CA TYR A 145 -12.16 -27.83 15.03
C TYR A 145 -11.93 -26.79 13.93
N ILE A 146 -12.93 -25.94 13.66
CA ILE A 146 -12.84 -24.88 12.64
C ILE A 146 -11.72 -23.89 13.00
N ILE A 147 -11.67 -23.42 14.25
CA ILE A 147 -10.65 -22.44 14.69
C ILE A 147 -9.24 -23.05 14.64
N LEU A 148 -9.10 -24.36 14.91
CA LEU A 148 -7.83 -25.09 14.79
C LEU A 148 -7.48 -25.47 13.33
N GLY A 149 -8.38 -25.26 12.39
CA GLY A 149 -8.15 -25.58 10.98
C GLY A 149 -7.06 -24.70 10.38
N VAL A 150 -6.15 -25.30 9.61
CA VAL A 150 -5.08 -24.57 8.89
C VAL A 150 -5.68 -23.52 7.95
N ASP A 151 -6.79 -23.85 7.28
CA ASP A 151 -7.49 -22.94 6.37
C ASP A 151 -7.99 -21.67 7.08
N PHE A 152 -8.38 -21.79 8.35
CA PHE A 152 -8.88 -20.66 9.14
C PHE A 152 -7.75 -19.87 9.81
N MET A 153 -6.69 -20.57 10.24
CA MET A 153 -5.52 -19.92 10.83
C MET A 153 -4.60 -19.23 9.82
N GLY A 154 -4.80 -19.45 8.52
CA GLY A 154 -4.04 -18.84 7.42
C GLY A 154 -2.63 -19.42 7.24
N GLU A 155 -1.97 -18.97 6.16
CA GLU A 155 -0.57 -19.31 5.86
C GLU A 155 0.38 -18.75 6.92
N GLU A 156 1.46 -19.47 7.21
CA GLU A 156 2.49 -19.00 8.13
C GLU A 156 3.18 -17.75 7.56
N PHE A 157 3.34 -16.73 8.41
CA PHE A 157 3.91 -15.45 7.99
C PHE A 157 5.38 -15.58 7.50
N GLU A 158 6.06 -16.69 7.80
CA GLU A 158 7.38 -17.00 7.26
C GLU A 158 7.38 -17.14 5.73
N GLU A 159 6.30 -17.67 5.13
CA GLU A 159 6.19 -17.77 3.68
C GLU A 159 6.12 -16.39 3.02
N GLN A 160 5.58 -15.39 3.72
CA GLN A 160 5.54 -13.99 3.27
C GLN A 160 6.94 -13.39 3.17
N VAL A 161 7.90 -13.83 3.98
CA VAL A 161 9.31 -13.40 3.87
C VAL A 161 9.92 -13.90 2.56
N ALA A 162 9.70 -15.18 2.22
CA ALA A 162 10.17 -15.76 0.97
C ALA A 162 9.51 -15.09 -0.25
N PHE A 163 8.20 -14.82 -0.16
CA PHE A 163 7.46 -14.09 -1.17
C PHE A 163 8.00 -12.67 -1.36
N ALA A 164 8.21 -11.93 -0.27
CA ALA A 164 8.79 -10.58 -0.29
C ALA A 164 10.15 -10.57 -1.01
N LYS A 165 11.04 -11.50 -0.66
CA LYS A 165 12.36 -11.64 -1.29
C LYS A 165 12.27 -11.96 -2.78
N ARG A 166 11.38 -12.86 -3.18
CA ARG A 166 11.14 -13.20 -4.59
C ARG A 166 10.60 -12.00 -5.35
N TRP A 167 9.59 -11.34 -4.81
CA TRP A 167 9.00 -10.15 -5.43
C TRP A 167 10.03 -9.03 -5.61
N ARG A 168 10.84 -8.77 -4.57
CA ARG A 168 11.91 -7.76 -4.58
C ARG A 168 12.91 -7.98 -5.72
N SER A 169 13.31 -9.24 -5.93
CA SER A 169 14.32 -9.62 -6.92
C SER A 169 13.78 -9.81 -8.34
N SER A 170 12.48 -10.04 -8.52
CA SER A 170 11.90 -10.35 -9.83
C SER A 170 11.06 -9.24 -10.45
N PHE A 171 10.33 -8.46 -9.64
CA PHE A 171 9.39 -7.45 -10.14
C PHE A 171 9.73 -6.05 -9.66
N ALA A 172 10.17 -5.90 -8.41
CA ALA A 172 10.22 -4.59 -7.77
C ALA A 172 11.20 -3.59 -8.42
N HIS A 173 12.19 -4.11 -9.15
CA HIS A 173 13.19 -3.35 -9.91
C HIS A 173 13.11 -3.57 -11.44
N ASP A 174 12.08 -4.24 -11.98
CA ASP A 174 11.95 -4.40 -13.44
C ASP A 174 11.54 -3.05 -14.05
N TRP A 175 12.30 -2.59 -15.04
CA TRP A 175 12.06 -1.33 -15.75
C TRP A 175 10.65 -1.20 -16.34
N LYS A 176 9.98 -2.33 -16.63
CA LYS A 176 8.60 -2.36 -17.14
C LYS A 176 7.58 -1.77 -16.19
N TYR A 177 7.89 -1.69 -14.89
CA TYR A 177 7.00 -1.19 -13.86
C TYR A 177 7.44 0.17 -13.32
N VAL A 178 8.34 0.85 -14.02
CA VAL A 178 8.69 2.25 -13.76
C VAL A 178 7.47 3.12 -14.05
N ASP A 179 7.17 4.03 -13.14
CA ASP A 179 6.07 4.97 -13.34
C ASP A 179 6.46 6.16 -14.23
N LEU A 180 5.50 7.05 -14.48
CA LEU A 180 5.75 8.22 -15.33
C LEU A 180 6.76 9.20 -14.72
N THR A 181 6.91 9.20 -13.40
CA THR A 181 7.94 9.99 -12.67
C THR A 181 9.31 9.35 -12.66
N SER A 182 9.50 8.26 -13.40
CA SER A 182 10.73 7.46 -13.36
C SER A 182 11.07 6.96 -11.95
N ARG A 183 10.07 6.62 -11.13
CA ARG A 183 10.22 5.92 -9.84
C ARG A 183 10.07 4.42 -10.03
N SER A 184 10.87 3.65 -9.30
CA SER A 184 10.78 2.19 -9.29
C SER A 184 9.51 1.73 -8.57
N LEU A 185 9.05 0.51 -8.89
CA LEU A 185 7.88 -0.08 -8.24
C LEU A 185 8.09 -0.24 -6.72
N VAL A 186 9.30 -0.61 -6.28
CA VAL A 186 9.61 -0.68 -4.85
C VAL A 186 9.47 0.67 -4.15
N THR A 187 9.99 1.75 -4.75
CA THR A 187 9.95 3.08 -4.13
C THR A 187 8.52 3.52 -3.88
N ARG A 188 7.61 3.20 -4.81
CA ARG A 188 6.17 3.48 -4.66
C ARG A 188 5.52 2.61 -3.59
N VAL A 189 5.78 1.30 -3.58
CA VAL A 189 5.22 0.37 -2.58
C VAL A 189 5.65 0.77 -1.17
N CYS A 190 6.93 1.06 -0.97
CA CYS A 190 7.47 1.42 0.34
C CYS A 190 7.10 2.85 0.76
N GLY A 191 6.88 3.74 -0.21
CA GLY A 191 6.34 5.09 0.01
C GLY A 191 4.84 5.13 0.28
N GLY A 192 4.12 4.00 0.30
CA GLY A 192 2.68 3.96 0.58
C GLY A 192 1.82 4.53 -0.53
N ASP A 193 2.24 4.41 -1.80
CA ASP A 193 1.48 4.93 -2.92
C ASP A 193 0.19 4.14 -3.16
N GLY A 194 -0.94 4.70 -2.75
CA GLY A 194 -2.27 4.12 -2.92
C GLY A 194 -2.78 4.06 -4.38
N SER A 195 -2.08 4.67 -5.34
CA SER A 195 -2.43 4.62 -6.77
C SER A 195 -1.88 3.37 -7.49
N LEU A 196 -1.20 2.48 -6.76
CA LEU A 196 -0.59 1.27 -7.30
C LEU A 196 -1.64 0.23 -7.71
N MET A 197 -1.93 0.17 -9.02
CA MET A 197 -2.70 -0.96 -9.58
C MET A 197 -1.90 -2.28 -9.54
N LEU A 198 -0.59 -2.19 -9.76
CA LEU A 198 0.34 -3.32 -9.69
C LEU A 198 0.99 -3.34 -8.30
N ALA A 199 1.09 -4.52 -7.69
CA ALA A 199 1.64 -4.71 -6.34
C ALA A 199 0.82 -4.08 -5.18
N ASN A 200 -0.49 -3.89 -5.37
CA ASN A 200 -1.39 -3.43 -4.28
C ASN A 200 -1.29 -4.31 -3.02
N ARG A 201 -1.18 -5.64 -3.19
CA ARG A 201 -1.00 -6.57 -2.05
C ARG A 201 0.24 -6.24 -1.22
N GLN A 202 1.36 -5.92 -1.87
CA GLN A 202 2.61 -5.58 -1.19
C GLN A 202 2.51 -4.21 -0.51
N ALA A 203 1.87 -3.21 -1.16
CA ALA A 203 1.63 -1.90 -0.58
C ALA A 203 0.77 -1.99 0.68
N THR A 204 -0.39 -2.66 0.60
CA THR A 204 -1.27 -2.89 1.75
C THR A 204 -0.58 -3.69 2.86
N LEU A 205 0.25 -4.68 2.51
CA LEU A 205 1.02 -5.45 3.50
C LEU A 205 2.01 -4.57 4.25
N VAL A 206 2.77 -3.71 3.55
CA VAL A 206 3.70 -2.75 4.17
C VAL A 206 2.95 -1.74 5.03
N GLU A 207 1.81 -1.24 4.57
CA GLU A 207 0.94 -0.34 5.32
C GLU A 207 0.41 -1.00 6.61
N HIS A 208 -0.08 -2.24 6.53
CA HIS A 208 -0.51 -3.01 7.70
C HIS A 208 0.63 -3.23 8.68
N ILE A 209 1.84 -3.58 8.21
CA ILE A 209 3.02 -3.74 9.07
C ILE A 209 3.36 -2.41 9.75
N ASN A 210 3.37 -1.29 9.01
CA ASN A 210 3.67 0.02 9.56
C ASN A 210 2.65 0.44 10.62
N SER A 211 1.36 0.26 10.34
CA SER A 211 0.28 0.56 11.29
C SER A 211 0.34 -0.33 12.53
N TYR A 212 0.52 -1.63 12.35
CA TYR A 212 0.57 -2.61 13.44
C TYR A 212 1.78 -2.39 14.37
N MET A 213 2.96 -2.11 13.78
CA MET A 213 4.20 -1.90 14.53
C MET A 213 4.41 -0.45 14.98
N GLY A 214 3.61 0.50 14.50
CA GLY A 214 3.77 1.93 14.77
C GLY A 214 4.99 2.56 14.10
N LEU A 215 5.35 2.10 12.90
CA LEU A 215 6.53 2.54 12.13
C LEU A 215 6.16 3.60 11.10
N LYS A 216 7.08 4.55 10.85
CA LYS A 216 7.06 5.34 9.61
C LYS A 216 7.57 4.54 8.40
N HIS A 217 7.40 5.09 7.20
CA HIS A 217 7.81 4.43 5.95
C HIS A 217 9.30 4.07 5.90
N ASP A 218 10.16 4.93 6.47
CA ASP A 218 11.62 4.84 6.49
C ASP A 218 12.19 4.14 7.74
N GLU A 219 11.38 3.89 8.76
CA GLU A 219 11.81 3.27 10.02
C GLU A 219 11.77 1.73 9.94
N PHE A 220 12.87 1.06 10.31
CA PHE A 220 12.97 -0.41 10.34
C PHE A 220 13.14 -0.99 11.74
N GLU A 221 13.19 -0.13 12.75
CA GLU A 221 13.30 -0.54 14.15
C GLU A 221 12.01 -0.19 14.86
N ALA A 222 11.37 -1.21 15.41
CA ALA A 222 10.16 -1.01 16.18
C ALA A 222 10.52 -0.37 17.53
N GLY A 223 9.81 0.71 17.88
CA GLY A 223 9.93 1.32 19.19
C GLY A 223 9.51 0.35 20.31
N PHE A 224 9.73 0.78 21.55
CA PHE A 224 9.26 0.04 22.73
C PHE A 224 7.73 -0.11 22.74
N PHE A 225 7.02 0.86 22.17
CA PHE A 225 5.58 0.89 22.11
C PHE A 225 5.07 0.50 20.72
N GLN A 226 4.62 -0.75 20.59
CA GLN A 226 4.06 -1.31 19.36
C GLN A 226 2.55 -1.45 19.53
N THR A 227 1.79 -0.51 18.97
CA THR A 227 0.34 -0.36 19.21
C THR A 227 -0.44 -1.65 18.92
N GLY A 228 -0.14 -2.33 17.80
CA GLY A 228 -0.79 -3.58 17.43
C GLY A 228 -0.50 -4.74 18.40
N ILE A 229 0.76 -4.91 18.82
CA ILE A 229 1.12 -5.94 19.81
C ILE A 229 0.46 -5.69 21.15
N LEU A 230 0.42 -4.43 21.61
CA LEU A 230 -0.25 -4.06 22.86
C LEU A 230 -1.74 -4.39 22.79
N LEU A 231 -2.41 -3.97 21.72
CA LEU A 231 -3.84 -4.24 21.53
C LEU A 231 -4.10 -5.75 21.46
N CYS A 232 -3.29 -6.51 20.72
CA CYS A 232 -3.38 -7.97 20.65
C CYS A 232 -3.22 -8.63 22.02
N THR A 233 -2.25 -8.17 22.81
CA THR A 233 -2.04 -8.64 24.19
C THR A 233 -3.27 -8.36 25.06
N LEU A 234 -3.86 -7.17 24.96
CA LEU A 234 -5.09 -6.82 25.68
C LEU A 234 -6.28 -7.69 25.25
N CYS A 235 -6.47 -7.93 23.95
CA CYS A 235 -7.49 -8.82 23.43
C CYS A 235 -7.32 -10.26 23.94
N ILE A 236 -6.08 -10.79 23.93
CA ILE A 236 -5.76 -12.11 24.47
C ILE A 236 -6.05 -12.17 25.97
N LEU A 237 -5.72 -11.13 26.74
CA LEU A 237 -6.00 -11.06 28.17
C LEU A 237 -7.51 -11.03 28.44
N LEU A 238 -8.27 -10.22 27.72
CA LEU A 238 -9.72 -10.17 27.83
C LEU A 238 -10.35 -11.53 27.49
N TRP A 239 -9.91 -12.14 26.40
CA TRP A 239 -10.33 -13.50 26.02
C TRP A 239 -10.03 -14.52 27.11
N ALA A 240 -8.81 -14.52 27.65
CA ALA A 240 -8.41 -15.41 28.73
C ALA A 240 -9.27 -15.21 29.98
N LEU A 241 -9.60 -13.96 30.35
CA LEU A 241 -10.47 -13.65 31.48
C LEU A 241 -11.89 -14.21 31.28
N CYS A 242 -12.44 -14.15 30.07
CA CYS A 242 -13.73 -14.78 29.75
C CYS A 242 -13.66 -16.31 29.95
N VAL A 243 -12.60 -16.96 29.48
CA VAL A 243 -12.42 -18.40 29.70
C VAL A 243 -12.13 -18.73 31.18
N TYR A 244 -11.48 -17.85 31.94
CA TYR A 244 -11.23 -18.06 33.37
C TYR A 244 -12.49 -17.95 34.21
N LYS A 245 -13.39 -17.02 33.86
CA LYS A 245 -14.75 -16.99 34.43
C LYS A 245 -15.41 -18.36 34.26
N GLU A 246 -15.25 -18.94 33.08
CA GLU A 246 -15.81 -20.25 32.76
C GLU A 246 -15.14 -21.39 33.53
N PHE A 247 -13.80 -21.45 33.60
CA PHE A 247 -13.08 -22.42 34.43
C PHE A 247 -13.47 -22.34 35.90
N ARG A 248 -13.65 -21.14 36.43
CA ARG A 248 -14.10 -20.92 37.81
C ARG A 248 -15.49 -21.50 38.03
N ASN A 249 -16.43 -21.27 37.11
CA ASN A 249 -17.77 -21.83 37.15
C ASN A 249 -17.76 -23.36 37.14
N ILE A 250 -16.96 -23.97 36.26
CA ILE A 250 -16.79 -25.43 36.18
C ILE A 250 -16.22 -25.98 37.48
N TRP A 251 -15.18 -25.33 38.03
CA TRP A 251 -14.53 -25.77 39.27
C TRP A 251 -15.46 -25.68 40.49
N LEU A 252 -16.19 -24.58 40.64
CA LEU A 252 -17.18 -24.41 41.72
C LEU A 252 -18.30 -25.45 41.62
N THR A 253 -18.78 -25.73 40.41
CA THR A 253 -19.81 -26.74 40.15
C THR A 253 -19.29 -28.14 40.51
N LEU A 254 -18.10 -28.49 40.03
CA LEU A 254 -17.46 -29.78 40.30
C LEU A 254 -17.25 -30.00 41.80
N GLU A 255 -16.80 -28.97 42.51
CA GLU A 255 -16.61 -29.04 43.96
C GLU A 255 -17.94 -29.16 44.71
N GLY A 256 -18.96 -28.40 44.32
CA GLY A 256 -20.31 -28.53 44.89
C GLY A 256 -20.83 -29.95 44.74
N ILE A 257 -20.67 -30.53 43.55
CA ILE A 257 -21.02 -31.94 43.26
C ILE A 257 -20.18 -32.92 44.09
N TRP A 258 -18.90 -32.60 44.36
CA TRP A 258 -18.00 -33.45 45.14
C TRP A 258 -18.36 -33.50 46.64
N GLN A 259 -18.92 -32.41 47.19
CA GLN A 259 -19.31 -32.32 48.60
C GLN A 259 -20.63 -33.04 48.92
N LEU A 260 -21.44 -33.37 47.90
CA LEU A 260 -22.73 -34.04 48.11
C LEU A 260 -22.56 -35.53 48.47
N PRO A 261 -23.34 -36.03 49.46
CA PRO A 261 -23.29 -37.43 49.85
C PRO A 261 -23.79 -38.32 48.71
N ARG A 262 -23.10 -39.45 48.53
CA ARG A 262 -23.35 -40.40 47.44
C ARG A 262 -24.23 -41.55 47.94
N THR A 263 -25.48 -41.59 47.49
CA THR A 263 -26.49 -42.60 47.84
C THR A 263 -26.82 -43.47 46.61
N PRO A 264 -27.59 -44.57 46.75
CA PRO A 264 -28.07 -45.33 45.58
C PRO A 264 -29.07 -44.54 44.72
N GLU A 265 -29.96 -43.79 45.38
CA GLU A 265 -31.00 -42.98 44.74
C GLU A 265 -30.74 -41.50 44.99
N THR A 266 -31.03 -40.66 43.99
CA THR A 266 -30.89 -39.20 44.13
C THR A 266 -32.15 -38.66 44.77
N VAL A 267 -32.01 -37.90 45.85
CA VAL A 267 -33.15 -37.35 46.60
C VAL A 267 -33.14 -35.83 46.48
N LEU A 268 -34.17 -35.30 45.83
CA LEU A 268 -34.49 -33.87 45.75
C LEU A 268 -35.66 -33.59 46.70
N ARG A 269 -35.45 -32.78 47.74
CA ARG A 269 -36.47 -32.45 48.72
C ARG A 269 -36.54 -30.93 48.87
N ASP A 270 -37.72 -30.35 48.71
CA ASP A 270 -37.94 -28.89 48.79
C ASP A 270 -37.02 -28.11 47.84
N ASN A 271 -36.82 -28.60 46.61
CA ASN A 271 -35.88 -28.09 45.62
C ASN A 271 -34.39 -28.08 46.05
N LYS A 272 -34.06 -28.71 47.18
CA LYS A 272 -32.70 -28.89 47.68
C LYS A 272 -32.17 -30.27 47.34
N LEU A 273 -31.02 -30.32 46.67
CA LEU A 273 -30.35 -31.57 46.31
C LEU A 273 -29.63 -32.14 47.56
N GLN A 274 -30.23 -33.13 48.22
CA GLN A 274 -29.67 -33.69 49.46
C GLN A 274 -28.61 -34.76 49.22
N SER A 275 -28.80 -35.60 48.20
CA SER A 275 -27.88 -36.70 47.89
C SER A 275 -27.93 -37.07 46.41
N LEU A 276 -26.81 -37.53 45.86
CA LEU A 276 -26.65 -37.87 44.44
C LEU A 276 -26.39 -39.37 44.26
N SER A 277 -27.01 -39.95 43.23
CA SER A 277 -26.67 -41.32 42.83
C SER A 277 -25.26 -41.40 42.26
N LYS A 278 -24.56 -42.53 42.46
CA LYS A 278 -23.21 -42.74 41.90
C LYS A 278 -23.19 -42.60 40.38
N LEU A 279 -24.26 -43.01 39.69
CA LEU A 279 -24.37 -42.89 38.25
C LEU A 279 -24.50 -41.42 37.82
N ARG A 280 -25.42 -40.65 38.43
CA ARG A 280 -25.58 -39.22 38.13
C ARG A 280 -24.32 -38.42 38.46
N PHE A 281 -23.65 -38.74 39.56
CA PHE A 281 -22.35 -38.14 39.90
C PHE A 281 -21.32 -38.35 38.78
N LYS A 282 -21.21 -39.56 38.22
CA LYS A 282 -20.29 -39.84 37.11
C LYS A 282 -20.66 -39.04 35.86
N TRP A 283 -21.94 -38.95 35.51
CA TRP A 283 -22.40 -38.16 34.36
C TRP A 283 -22.09 -36.67 34.54
N LEU A 284 -22.39 -36.10 35.70
CA LEU A 284 -22.10 -34.70 36.02
C LEU A 284 -20.59 -34.41 36.04
N ALA A 285 -19.79 -35.29 36.65
CA ALA A 285 -18.34 -35.17 36.61
C ALA A 285 -17.82 -35.23 35.17
N SER A 286 -18.38 -36.14 34.34
CA SER A 286 -18.03 -36.27 32.92
C SER A 286 -18.37 -35.01 32.12
N THR A 287 -19.52 -34.37 32.37
CA THR A 287 -19.86 -33.12 31.68
C THR A 287 -18.95 -31.97 32.11
N CYS A 288 -18.63 -31.85 33.40
CA CYS A 288 -17.65 -30.87 33.89
C CYS A 288 -16.27 -31.06 33.25
N ILE A 289 -15.78 -32.31 33.16
CA ILE A 289 -14.48 -32.61 32.52
C ILE A 289 -14.52 -32.27 31.02
N THR A 290 -15.61 -32.64 30.33
CA THR A 290 -15.76 -32.36 28.90
C THR A 290 -15.77 -30.86 28.63
N ARG A 291 -16.55 -30.11 29.42
CA ARG A 291 -16.62 -28.65 29.36
C ARG A 291 -15.26 -28.00 29.64
N PHE A 292 -14.52 -28.51 30.63
CA PHE A 292 -13.15 -28.06 30.91
C PHE A 292 -12.19 -28.29 29.74
N VAL A 293 -12.25 -29.47 29.11
CA VAL A 293 -11.41 -29.80 27.94
C VAL A 293 -11.73 -28.87 26.77
N ILE A 294 -13.01 -28.67 26.45
CA ILE A 294 -13.45 -27.76 25.38
C ILE A 294 -12.98 -26.33 25.65
N ALA A 295 -13.23 -25.80 26.85
CA ALA A 295 -12.79 -24.45 27.22
C ALA A 295 -11.26 -24.29 27.14
N THR A 296 -10.49 -25.33 27.48
CA THR A 296 -9.02 -25.32 27.33
C THR A 296 -8.60 -25.29 25.87
N VAL A 297 -9.24 -26.11 25.02
CA VAL A 297 -8.96 -26.11 23.58
C VAL A 297 -9.28 -24.75 22.96
N LEU A 298 -10.44 -24.16 23.30
CA LEU A 298 -10.85 -22.84 22.85
C LEU A 298 -9.92 -21.73 23.35
N LEU A 299 -9.40 -21.81 24.58
CA LEU A 299 -8.39 -20.88 25.07
C LEU A 299 -7.15 -20.90 24.18
N ILE A 300 -6.60 -22.08 23.93
CA ILE A 300 -5.38 -22.25 23.13
C ILE A 300 -5.61 -21.81 21.69
N SER A 301 -6.68 -22.29 21.05
CA SER A 301 -6.99 -21.99 19.65
C SER A 301 -7.36 -20.52 19.46
N GLY A 302 -8.14 -19.93 20.38
CA GLY A 302 -8.50 -18.52 20.36
C GLY A 302 -7.30 -17.60 20.56
N THR A 303 -6.38 -17.94 21.47
CA THR A 303 -5.12 -17.20 21.63
C THR A 303 -4.25 -17.27 20.38
N GLN A 304 -4.14 -18.44 19.73
CA GLN A 304 -3.40 -18.58 18.47
C GLN A 304 -4.04 -17.79 17.34
N TRP A 305 -5.37 -17.82 17.21
CA TRP A 305 -6.11 -17.08 16.19
C TRP A 305 -5.96 -15.57 16.34
N LEU A 306 -6.11 -15.05 17.57
CA LEU A 306 -5.89 -13.63 17.86
C LEU A 306 -4.44 -13.22 17.58
N ALA A 307 -3.46 -14.05 17.98
CA ALA A 307 -2.06 -13.77 17.78
C ALA A 307 -1.65 -13.74 16.30
N ARG A 308 -2.36 -14.44 15.40
CA ARG A 308 -2.10 -14.43 13.95
C ARG A 308 -2.81 -13.30 13.20
N THR A 309 -3.73 -12.59 13.84
CA THR A 309 -4.49 -11.52 13.19
C THR A 309 -3.63 -10.26 13.06
N THR A 310 -3.27 -9.87 11.84
CA THR A 310 -2.37 -8.73 11.57
C THR A 310 -3.09 -7.40 11.42
N SER A 311 -4.40 -7.43 11.17
CA SER A 311 -5.23 -6.24 11.06
C SER A 311 -5.82 -5.85 12.42
N ILE A 312 -5.66 -4.58 12.81
CA ILE A 312 -6.15 -4.04 14.08
C ILE A 312 -7.68 -4.14 14.18
N THR A 313 -8.40 -3.87 13.09
CA THR A 313 -9.87 -3.91 13.07
C THR A 313 -10.40 -5.33 13.18
N GLU A 314 -9.76 -6.27 12.48
CA GLU A 314 -10.11 -7.69 12.53
C GLU A 314 -9.81 -8.29 13.90
N LEU A 315 -8.74 -7.86 14.56
CA LEU A 315 -8.36 -8.35 15.89
C LEU A 315 -9.48 -8.13 16.93
N MET A 316 -10.07 -6.93 16.97
CA MET A 316 -11.17 -6.62 17.88
C MET A 316 -12.42 -7.45 17.55
N LEU A 317 -12.73 -7.57 16.26
CA LEU A 317 -13.89 -8.32 15.78
C LEU A 317 -13.76 -9.82 16.11
N ASN A 318 -12.57 -10.38 15.92
CA ASN A 318 -12.24 -11.77 16.26
C ASN A 318 -12.34 -12.03 17.76
N ALA A 319 -11.89 -11.09 18.61
CA ALA A 319 -12.00 -11.21 20.07
C ALA A 319 -13.47 -11.26 20.53
N VAL A 320 -14.34 -10.42 19.96
CA VAL A 320 -15.78 -10.44 20.24
C VAL A 320 -16.43 -11.73 19.74
N ALA A 321 -16.06 -12.18 18.54
CA ALA A 321 -16.56 -13.44 17.97
C ALA A 321 -16.23 -14.65 18.84
N LEU A 322 -15.00 -14.71 19.40
CA LEU A 322 -14.60 -15.75 20.34
C LEU A 322 -15.47 -15.78 21.59
N ASN A 323 -15.82 -14.61 22.15
CA ASN A 323 -16.74 -14.55 23.29
C ASN A 323 -18.12 -15.11 22.92
N ALA A 324 -18.65 -14.76 21.75
CA ALA A 324 -19.92 -15.29 21.28
C ALA A 324 -19.89 -16.83 21.12
N ILE A 325 -18.76 -17.41 20.70
CA ILE A 325 -18.58 -18.87 20.59
C ILE A 325 -18.58 -19.54 21.96
N LEU A 326 -17.96 -18.90 22.97
CA LEU A 326 -17.95 -19.41 24.34
C LEU A 326 -19.36 -19.48 24.94
N ASP A 327 -20.21 -18.48 24.66
CA ASP A 327 -21.56 -18.35 25.19
C ASP A 327 -22.63 -19.13 24.38
N VAL A 328 -22.24 -19.92 23.37
CA VAL A 328 -23.17 -20.69 22.51
C VAL A 328 -24.06 -21.64 23.30
N ASP A 329 -23.54 -22.25 24.37
CA ASP A 329 -24.32 -23.18 25.19
C ASP A 329 -25.40 -22.47 26.00
N GLU A 330 -25.11 -21.25 26.47
CA GLU A 330 -26.07 -20.38 27.15
C GLU A 330 -27.17 -19.92 26.18
N PHE A 331 -26.81 -19.55 24.94
CA PHE A 331 -27.79 -19.20 23.91
C PHE A 331 -28.67 -20.38 23.51
N LEU A 332 -28.11 -21.58 23.34
CA LEU A 332 -28.89 -22.79 23.08
C LEU A 332 -29.82 -23.11 24.23
N PHE A 333 -29.35 -22.95 25.47
CA PHE A 333 -30.17 -23.16 26.64
C PHE A 333 -31.34 -22.18 26.70
N ALA A 334 -31.07 -20.87 26.60
CA ALA A 334 -32.08 -19.83 26.71
C ALA A 334 -33.11 -19.87 25.55
N GLY A 335 -32.66 -20.21 24.34
CA GLY A 335 -33.51 -20.21 23.15
C GLY A 335 -34.34 -21.48 22.97
N PHE A 336 -33.84 -22.64 23.39
CA PHE A 336 -34.43 -23.93 23.01
C PHE A 336 -34.80 -24.85 24.19
N THR A 337 -34.40 -24.56 25.43
CA THR A 337 -34.77 -25.45 26.56
C THR A 337 -36.29 -25.46 26.79
N PRO A 338 -36.93 -26.63 26.97
CA PRO A 338 -38.32 -26.70 27.39
C PRO A 338 -38.55 -25.93 28.70
N LEU A 339 -39.62 -25.15 28.76
CA LEU A 339 -39.94 -24.30 29.92
C LEU A 339 -40.04 -25.11 31.23
N SER A 340 -40.50 -26.36 31.17
CA SER A 340 -40.58 -27.29 32.31
C SER A 340 -39.20 -27.53 32.94
N ILE A 341 -38.18 -27.75 32.11
CA ILE A 341 -36.80 -28.00 32.54
C ILE A 341 -36.12 -26.70 32.96
N GLN A 342 -36.37 -25.59 32.26
CA GLN A 342 -35.86 -24.27 32.63
C GLN A 342 -36.34 -23.86 34.03
N VAL A 343 -37.66 -23.95 34.28
CA VAL A 343 -38.26 -23.65 35.59
C VAL A 343 -37.73 -24.60 36.66
N ALA A 344 -37.48 -25.87 36.33
CA ALA A 344 -36.91 -26.81 37.28
C ALA A 344 -35.46 -26.46 37.66
N ILE A 345 -34.64 -25.99 36.71
CA ILE A 345 -33.27 -25.52 36.98
C ILE A 345 -33.29 -24.23 37.79
N GLU A 346 -34.15 -23.26 37.44
CA GLU A 346 -34.29 -21.99 38.16
C GLU A 346 -34.75 -22.17 39.60
N LYS A 347 -35.57 -23.20 39.87
CA LYS A 347 -36.06 -23.52 41.22
C LYS A 347 -35.03 -24.23 42.10
N LEU A 348 -33.92 -24.75 41.56
CA LEU A 348 -32.92 -25.46 42.36
C LEU A 348 -32.30 -24.52 43.39
N GLU A 349 -32.34 -24.91 44.66
CA GLU A 349 -31.62 -24.17 45.70
C GLU A 349 -30.11 -24.25 45.47
N PRO A 350 -29.36 -23.14 45.69
CA PRO A 350 -27.92 -23.13 45.52
C PRO A 350 -27.22 -24.10 46.46
N ILE A 351 -26.14 -24.74 45.99
CA ILE A 351 -25.33 -25.63 46.81
C ILE A 351 -24.49 -24.78 47.76
N THR A 352 -24.59 -25.06 49.06
CA THR A 352 -23.75 -24.46 50.09
C THR A 352 -22.35 -25.07 50.04
N ILE A 353 -21.32 -24.29 49.72
CA ILE A 353 -19.92 -24.71 49.70
C ILE A 353 -19.20 -24.15 50.93
N ARG A 354 -18.45 -24.99 51.64
CA ARG A 354 -17.57 -24.55 52.73
C ARG A 354 -16.34 -23.86 52.14
N GLN A 355 -16.29 -22.54 52.19
CA GLN A 355 -15.11 -21.79 51.78
C GLN A 355 -14.09 -21.74 52.92
N SER A 356 -12.84 -22.10 52.63
CA SER A 356 -11.72 -21.98 53.57
C SER A 356 -10.83 -20.82 53.16
N ARG A 357 -10.33 -20.04 54.13
CA ARG A 357 -9.42 -18.90 53.89
C ARG A 357 -8.17 -19.31 53.09
N ARG A 358 -7.57 -20.47 53.41
CA ARG A 358 -6.41 -21.01 52.67
C ARG A 358 -6.75 -21.31 51.22
N ARG A 359 -7.97 -21.78 50.96
CA ARG A 359 -8.45 -22.08 49.62
C ARG A 359 -8.62 -20.80 48.79
N SER A 360 -9.28 -19.78 49.35
CA SER A 360 -9.42 -18.48 48.69
C SER A 360 -8.05 -17.89 48.32
N GLN A 361 -7.07 -17.97 49.23
CA GLN A 361 -5.70 -17.54 48.94
C GLN A 361 -5.04 -18.36 47.82
N SER A 362 -5.20 -19.69 47.82
CA SER A 362 -4.68 -20.53 46.75
C SER A 362 -5.36 -20.27 45.40
N GLU A 363 -6.66 -19.98 45.39
CA GLU A 363 -7.41 -19.62 44.19
C GLU A 363 -6.89 -18.31 43.61
N SER A 364 -6.74 -17.27 44.44
CA SER A 364 -6.16 -15.99 44.01
C SER A 364 -4.72 -16.13 43.50
N LEU A 365 -3.89 -16.95 44.15
CA LEU A 365 -2.52 -17.21 43.69
C LEU A 365 -2.50 -17.95 42.35
N VAL A 366 -3.32 -18.98 42.18
CA VAL A 366 -3.43 -19.73 40.92
C VAL A 366 -3.93 -18.82 39.81
N LEU A 367 -4.98 -18.02 40.05
CA LEU A 367 -5.50 -17.05 39.07
C LEU A 367 -4.45 -16.00 38.70
N PHE A 368 -3.67 -15.51 39.66
CA PHE A 368 -2.58 -14.57 39.40
C PHE A 368 -1.48 -15.20 38.53
N LEU A 369 -1.03 -16.41 38.86
CA LEU A 369 -0.02 -17.13 38.07
C LEU A 369 -0.53 -17.47 36.67
N LEU A 370 -1.79 -17.87 36.55
CA LEU A 370 -2.46 -18.18 35.29
C LEU A 370 -2.58 -16.93 34.41
N LEU A 371 -2.98 -15.79 34.99
CA LEU A 371 -3.04 -14.49 34.32
C LEU A 371 -1.65 -14.05 33.84
N LEU A 372 -0.64 -14.13 34.71
CA LEU A 372 0.75 -13.82 34.36
C LEU A 372 1.25 -14.71 33.23
N PHE A 373 0.95 -16.01 33.29
CA PHE A 373 1.31 -16.96 32.24
C PHE A 373 0.63 -16.61 30.91
N THR A 374 -0.67 -16.33 30.89
CA THR A 374 -1.36 -15.91 29.65
C THR A 374 -1.01 -14.52 29.15
N ALA A 375 -0.43 -13.66 29.99
CA ALA A 375 0.15 -12.40 29.54
C ALA A 375 1.51 -12.65 28.88
N LEU A 376 2.42 -13.35 29.59
CA LEU A 376 3.81 -13.49 29.18
C LEU A 376 4.00 -14.50 28.05
N PHE A 377 3.34 -15.67 28.12
CA PHE A 377 3.59 -16.75 27.19
C PHE A 377 3.19 -16.39 25.75
N PRO A 378 1.95 -15.92 25.46
CA PRO A 378 1.58 -15.49 24.11
C PRO A 378 2.44 -14.33 23.62
N TYR A 379 2.79 -13.39 24.50
CA TYR A 379 3.68 -12.29 24.15
C TYR A 379 5.06 -12.79 23.68
N LEU A 380 5.71 -13.66 24.45
CA LEU A 380 7.05 -14.15 24.15
C LEU A 380 7.08 -15.21 23.03
N ALA A 381 6.09 -16.10 22.98
CA ALA A 381 6.09 -17.25 22.08
C ALA A 381 5.38 -17.00 20.76
N LEU A 382 4.45 -16.04 20.69
CA LEU A 382 3.63 -15.79 19.49
C LEU A 382 3.83 -14.36 18.97
N LEU A 383 3.62 -13.34 19.80
CA LEU A 383 3.62 -11.94 19.35
C LEU A 383 5.01 -11.39 19.06
N GLN A 384 6.00 -11.68 19.90
CA GLN A 384 7.37 -11.21 19.65
C GLN A 384 7.95 -11.82 18.36
N PRO A 385 7.85 -13.15 18.11
CA PRO A 385 8.25 -13.72 16.84
C PRO A 385 7.48 -13.13 15.65
N LEU A 386 6.16 -12.95 15.76
CA LEU A 386 5.36 -12.32 14.69
C LEU A 386 5.88 -10.91 14.36
N GLY A 387 6.16 -10.09 15.37
CA GLY A 387 6.72 -8.76 15.18
C GLY A 387 8.07 -8.78 14.47
N GLN A 388 8.94 -9.73 14.81
CA GLN A 388 10.22 -9.92 14.10
C GLN A 388 10.00 -10.35 12.65
N THR A 389 9.07 -11.26 12.38
CA THR A 389 8.78 -11.69 11.02
C THR A 389 8.14 -10.57 10.18
N MET A 390 7.28 -9.74 10.77
CA MET A 390 6.76 -8.51 10.14
C MET A 390 7.88 -7.54 9.77
N LEU A 391 8.82 -7.29 10.68
CA LEU A 391 10.00 -6.48 10.39
C LEU A 391 10.86 -7.12 9.30
N ALA A 392 11.04 -8.43 9.30
CA ALA A 392 11.77 -9.15 8.27
C ALA A 392 11.09 -9.04 6.89
N VAL A 393 9.76 -9.11 6.81
CA VAL A 393 9.01 -8.88 5.57
C VAL A 393 9.23 -7.44 5.08
N LYS A 394 9.03 -6.44 5.95
CA LYS A 394 9.28 -5.03 5.59
C LYS A 394 10.72 -4.81 5.14
N TRP A 395 11.69 -5.41 5.83
CA TRP A 395 13.10 -5.34 5.46
C TRP A 395 13.33 -5.93 4.06
N ASN A 396 12.81 -7.12 3.76
CA ASN A 396 12.97 -7.73 2.44
C ASN A 396 12.24 -6.98 1.32
N LEU A 397 11.17 -6.25 1.63
CA LEU A 397 10.44 -5.41 0.66
C LEU A 397 11.11 -4.04 0.46
N CYS A 398 11.56 -3.40 1.54
CA CYS A 398 11.84 -1.97 1.55
C CYS A 398 13.26 -1.58 1.98
N ALA A 399 14.05 -2.47 2.57
CA ALA A 399 15.41 -2.09 2.95
C ALA A 399 16.31 -1.91 1.71
N GLY A 400 17.43 -1.21 1.92
CA GLY A 400 18.47 -1.00 0.91
C GLY A 400 18.09 0.02 -0.17
N ASN A 401 18.81 -0.02 -1.30
CA ASN A 401 18.57 0.91 -2.39
C ASN A 401 17.26 0.57 -3.12
N GLN A 402 16.29 1.49 -3.05
CA GLN A 402 15.03 1.38 -3.77
C GLN A 402 15.08 2.12 -5.12
N GLN A 403 16.05 3.01 -5.29
CA GLN A 403 16.09 4.03 -6.34
C GLN A 403 16.84 3.54 -7.59
N PHE A 404 16.54 2.35 -8.07
CA PHE A 404 17.06 1.89 -9.35
C PHE A 404 16.11 0.90 -10.02
N VAL A 405 16.30 0.71 -11.31
CA VAL A 405 15.69 -0.39 -12.06
C VAL A 405 16.70 -1.06 -12.97
N VAL A 406 16.37 -2.28 -13.39
CA VAL A 406 17.19 -3.10 -14.27
C VAL A 406 16.37 -3.58 -15.46
N ALA A 407 17.04 -3.66 -16.61
CA ALA A 407 16.52 -4.20 -17.84
C ALA A 407 17.54 -5.16 -18.45
N LYS A 408 17.07 -6.29 -18.97
CA LYS A 408 17.91 -7.16 -19.80
C LYS A 408 17.67 -6.81 -21.27
N ASN A 409 18.72 -6.36 -21.96
CA ASN A 409 18.68 -6.23 -23.40
C ASN A 409 18.64 -7.63 -24.02
N THR A 410 17.56 -7.96 -24.74
CA THR A 410 17.37 -9.30 -25.32
C THR A 410 18.35 -9.63 -26.44
N ASN A 411 18.90 -8.62 -27.11
CA ASN A 411 19.79 -8.79 -28.25
C ASN A 411 21.24 -8.94 -27.78
N SER A 412 21.71 -8.05 -26.90
CA SER A 412 23.09 -8.09 -26.39
C SER A 412 23.27 -8.99 -25.18
N GLN A 413 22.19 -9.44 -24.55
CA GLN A 413 22.18 -10.16 -23.27
C GLN A 413 22.80 -9.38 -22.09
N VAL A 414 23.06 -8.09 -22.27
CA VAL A 414 23.58 -7.20 -21.23
C VAL A 414 22.44 -6.78 -20.30
N ILE A 415 22.71 -6.79 -19.00
CA ILE A 415 21.84 -6.19 -17.99
C ILE A 415 22.29 -4.74 -17.82
N VAL A 416 21.40 -3.82 -18.13
CA VAL A 416 21.58 -2.38 -17.90
C VAL A 416 20.69 -1.97 -16.74
N GLY A 417 21.11 -0.97 -15.98
CA GLY A 417 20.28 -0.37 -14.94
C GLY A 417 20.48 1.13 -14.93
N PHE A 418 19.49 1.85 -14.42
CA PHE A 418 19.59 3.30 -14.19
C PHE A 418 18.99 3.65 -12.83
N GLU A 419 19.49 4.73 -12.24
CA GLU A 419 19.01 5.26 -10.97
C GLU A 419 17.68 6.00 -11.18
N THR A 420 16.68 5.67 -10.37
CA THR A 420 15.35 6.29 -10.42
C THR A 420 15.27 7.49 -9.48
N GLY A 421 14.30 8.38 -9.70
CA GLY A 421 14.05 9.51 -8.81
C GLY A 421 13.76 9.08 -7.36
N SER A 422 14.08 9.95 -6.40
CA SER A 422 13.77 9.72 -4.99
C SER A 422 12.28 9.88 -4.69
N ALA A 423 11.80 9.25 -3.61
CA ALA A 423 10.38 9.28 -3.20
C ALA A 423 9.85 10.69 -2.82
N LEU A 424 10.75 11.64 -2.57
CA LEU A 424 10.47 12.89 -1.85
C LEU A 424 10.97 14.16 -2.54
N SER A 425 11.59 14.04 -3.71
CA SER A 425 11.73 15.24 -4.54
C SER A 425 10.32 15.61 -4.98
N GLU A 426 9.82 16.78 -4.59
CA GLU A 426 8.86 17.56 -5.40
C GLU A 426 9.51 17.85 -6.75
N ALA A 427 9.84 16.79 -7.49
CA ALA A 427 10.36 16.88 -8.83
C ALA A 427 9.25 17.55 -9.62
N ALA A 428 9.61 18.60 -10.35
CA ALA A 428 8.75 19.20 -11.35
C ALA A 428 8.07 18.07 -12.12
N ASN A 429 6.75 18.18 -12.29
CA ASN A 429 5.95 17.18 -12.99
C ASN A 429 6.67 16.82 -14.30
N THR A 430 6.86 15.52 -14.53
CA THR A 430 7.43 15.09 -15.81
C THR A 430 6.57 15.62 -16.96
N VAL A 431 7.15 15.84 -18.14
CA VAL A 431 6.38 16.35 -19.29
C VAL A 431 5.15 15.50 -19.58
N LEU A 432 5.25 14.19 -19.38
CA LEU A 432 4.11 13.29 -19.52
C LEU A 432 3.06 13.49 -18.42
N GLN A 433 3.45 13.76 -17.17
CA GLN A 433 2.50 14.15 -16.13
C GLN A 433 1.87 15.51 -16.41
N LEU A 434 2.64 16.52 -16.83
CA LEU A 434 2.11 17.82 -17.25
C LEU A 434 1.09 17.65 -18.39
N ALA A 435 1.41 16.76 -19.34
CA ALA A 435 0.52 16.41 -20.44
C ALA A 435 -0.79 15.79 -19.95
N VAL A 436 -0.72 14.79 -19.05
CA VAL A 436 -1.91 14.14 -18.48
C VAL A 436 -2.70 15.09 -17.57
N GLU A 437 -2.04 15.85 -16.70
CA GLU A 437 -2.63 16.78 -15.76
C GLU A 437 -3.41 17.90 -16.47
N ARG A 438 -2.83 18.48 -17.54
CA ARG A 438 -3.56 19.46 -18.36
C ARG A 438 -4.72 18.83 -19.12
N GLN A 439 -4.61 17.57 -19.53
CA GLN A 439 -5.63 16.90 -20.33
C GLN A 439 -6.80 16.33 -19.51
N VAL A 440 -6.54 15.81 -18.31
CA VAL A 440 -7.54 15.06 -17.52
C VAL A 440 -8.72 15.93 -17.09
N HIS A 441 -8.49 17.23 -16.92
CA HIS A 441 -9.52 18.20 -16.56
C HIS A 441 -10.08 18.96 -17.78
N GLN A 442 -9.62 18.64 -18.99
CA GLN A 442 -10.06 19.31 -20.20
C GLN A 442 -11.45 18.82 -20.62
N SER A 443 -12.31 19.75 -21.08
CA SER A 443 -13.64 19.39 -21.57
C SER A 443 -13.54 18.46 -22.79
N PRO A 444 -14.43 17.46 -22.96
CA PRO A 444 -14.49 16.64 -24.18
C PRO A 444 -14.64 17.44 -25.47
N ASP A 445 -15.17 18.67 -25.37
CA ASP A 445 -15.33 19.58 -26.51
C ASP A 445 -14.00 20.16 -27.01
N ASP A 446 -12.97 20.20 -26.15
CA ASP A 446 -11.62 20.60 -26.53
C ASP A 446 -10.87 19.39 -27.09
N ARG A 447 -10.94 19.24 -28.42
CA ARG A 447 -10.36 18.08 -29.12
C ARG A 447 -8.83 18.10 -29.19
N TYR A 448 -8.18 19.17 -28.77
CA TYR A 448 -6.75 19.39 -28.97
C TYR A 448 -6.01 19.36 -27.63
N GLY A 449 -5.02 18.47 -27.54
CA GLY A 449 -4.16 18.38 -26.37
C GLY A 449 -3.12 19.49 -26.36
N TYR A 450 -2.85 20.07 -25.19
CA TYR A 450 -1.85 21.12 -25.05
C TYR A 450 -0.42 20.59 -25.27
N TYR A 451 -0.13 19.42 -24.69
CA TYR A 451 1.14 18.69 -24.83
C TYR A 451 0.98 17.35 -25.59
N ILE A 452 -0.26 16.90 -25.83
CA ILE A 452 -0.53 15.58 -26.39
C ILE A 452 -0.99 15.70 -27.84
N SER A 453 -0.27 15.03 -28.74
CA SER A 453 -0.78 14.70 -30.08
C SER A 453 -1.59 13.41 -30.03
N PHE A 454 -2.91 13.52 -30.17
CA PHE A 454 -3.80 12.35 -30.21
C PHE A 454 -3.75 11.68 -31.57
N GLU A 455 -3.56 10.35 -31.57
CA GLU A 455 -3.47 9.53 -32.77
C GLU A 455 -4.59 8.49 -32.81
N LEU A 456 -4.97 8.05 -34.02
CA LEU A 456 -5.87 6.90 -34.17
C LEU A 456 -5.21 5.63 -33.60
N PRO A 457 -5.96 4.65 -33.07
CA PRO A 457 -5.39 3.45 -32.45
C PRO A 457 -4.39 2.69 -33.34
N SER A 458 -4.64 2.63 -34.66
CA SER A 458 -3.76 1.98 -35.64
C SER A 458 -2.44 2.74 -35.89
N ILE A 459 -2.44 4.06 -35.65
CA ILE A 459 -1.29 4.94 -35.82
C ILE A 459 -0.51 5.04 -34.50
N PHE A 460 -1.20 5.03 -33.36
CA PHE A 460 -0.61 5.15 -32.03
C PHE A 460 0.55 4.17 -31.78
N GLU A 461 0.32 2.88 -32.02
CA GLU A 461 1.38 1.87 -31.84
C GLU A 461 2.58 2.09 -32.75
N ARG A 462 2.32 2.53 -33.99
CA ARG A 462 3.38 2.89 -34.93
C ARG A 462 4.14 4.10 -34.40
N ALA A 463 3.44 5.19 -34.03
CA ALA A 463 4.03 6.41 -33.52
C ALA A 463 4.88 6.17 -32.26
N ARG A 464 4.39 5.33 -31.32
CA ARG A 464 5.11 4.94 -30.09
C ARG A 464 6.45 4.25 -30.36
N SER A 465 6.54 3.48 -31.45
CA SER A 465 7.71 2.65 -31.77
C SER A 465 8.66 3.28 -32.79
N ARG A 466 8.31 4.44 -33.37
CA ARG A 466 9.13 5.10 -34.40
C ARG A 466 10.44 5.62 -33.83
N THR A 467 11.49 5.53 -34.64
CA THR A 467 12.73 6.24 -34.37
C THR A 467 12.59 7.72 -34.76
N MET A 468 13.43 8.58 -34.19
CA MET A 468 13.44 10.00 -34.55
C MET A 468 13.69 10.24 -36.05
N ALA A 469 14.51 9.39 -36.70
CA ALA A 469 14.71 9.45 -38.15
C ALA A 469 13.40 9.19 -38.92
N GLN A 470 12.66 8.15 -38.54
CA GLN A 470 11.38 7.81 -39.18
C GLN A 470 10.32 8.88 -38.95
N GLU A 471 10.30 9.49 -37.77
CA GLU A 471 9.37 10.59 -37.45
C GLU A 471 9.73 11.86 -38.24
N SER A 472 11.03 12.19 -38.33
CA SER A 472 11.54 13.33 -39.10
C SER A 472 11.28 13.20 -40.61
N ASP A 473 11.22 11.96 -41.12
CA ASP A 473 10.89 11.64 -42.51
C ASP A 473 9.38 11.59 -42.79
N GLN A 474 8.53 11.59 -41.75
CA GLN A 474 7.08 11.49 -41.94
C GLN A 474 6.49 12.71 -42.64
N PHE A 475 7.10 13.88 -42.44
CA PHE A 475 6.61 15.15 -42.95
C PHE A 475 7.32 15.51 -44.25
N SER A 476 6.55 15.72 -45.32
CA SER A 476 7.07 16.13 -46.63
C SER A 476 7.38 17.63 -46.73
N PHE A 477 7.19 18.37 -45.65
CA PHE A 477 7.35 19.82 -45.54
C PHE A 477 8.15 20.13 -44.27
N CYS A 478 8.81 21.27 -44.20
CA CYS A 478 9.56 21.69 -43.02
C CYS A 478 8.59 22.42 -42.08
N ILE A 479 8.35 21.88 -40.88
CA ILE A 479 7.29 22.40 -39.98
C ILE A 479 7.47 23.90 -39.73
N GLU A 480 8.68 24.35 -39.48
CA GLU A 480 8.91 25.76 -39.20
C GLU A 480 8.70 26.64 -40.42
N THR A 481 9.39 26.39 -41.54
CA THR A 481 9.38 27.28 -42.71
C THR A 481 8.09 27.22 -43.51
N ASP A 482 7.47 26.03 -43.61
CA ASP A 482 6.24 25.87 -44.37
C ASP A 482 4.99 26.18 -43.55
N HIS A 483 5.01 26.01 -42.22
CA HIS A 483 3.80 26.14 -41.39
C HIS A 483 3.88 27.21 -40.29
N LEU A 484 4.95 27.26 -39.50
CA LEU A 484 5.06 28.24 -38.40
C LEU A 484 5.37 29.65 -38.91
N ASP A 485 6.21 29.76 -39.93
CA ASP A 485 6.59 31.03 -40.55
C ASP A 485 5.38 31.67 -41.24
N PRO A 486 5.12 32.98 -41.03
CA PRO A 486 4.01 33.69 -41.68
C PRO A 486 4.01 33.66 -43.22
N GLY A 487 5.18 33.41 -43.81
CA GLY A 487 5.36 33.28 -45.26
C GLY A 487 5.22 31.85 -45.79
N GLY A 488 5.04 30.86 -44.92
CA GLY A 488 4.97 29.45 -45.27
C GLY A 488 3.70 29.07 -46.02
N SER A 489 3.79 28.07 -46.89
CA SER A 489 2.68 27.63 -47.75
C SER A 489 1.50 27.01 -46.99
N LEU A 490 1.75 26.52 -45.78
CA LEU A 490 0.79 25.89 -44.87
C LEU A 490 0.49 26.78 -43.65
N HIS A 491 0.95 28.03 -43.65
CA HIS A 491 0.71 28.94 -42.53
C HIS A 491 -0.78 29.16 -42.29
N GLY A 492 -1.18 29.12 -41.01
CA GLY A 492 -2.57 29.31 -40.60
C GLY A 492 -3.47 28.08 -40.70
N ASP A 493 -2.97 26.90 -41.07
CA ASP A 493 -3.74 25.65 -40.99
C ASP A 493 -3.97 25.25 -39.51
N PRO A 494 -5.20 25.32 -38.99
CA PRO A 494 -5.46 25.03 -37.58
C PRO A 494 -5.25 23.56 -37.22
N VAL A 495 -5.45 22.63 -38.17
CA VAL A 495 -5.30 21.19 -37.91
C VAL A 495 -3.82 20.86 -37.72
N LEU A 496 -2.95 21.42 -38.57
CA LEU A 496 -1.51 21.26 -38.43
C LEU A 496 -0.99 21.96 -37.18
N TRP A 497 -1.50 23.15 -36.85
CA TRP A 497 -1.07 23.87 -35.65
C TRP A 497 -1.43 23.08 -34.38
N TYR A 498 -2.71 22.74 -34.19
CA TYR A 498 -3.18 22.15 -32.95
C TYR A 498 -2.83 20.67 -32.77
N ASN A 499 -2.66 19.89 -33.85
CA ASN A 499 -2.35 18.46 -33.72
C ASN A 499 -0.88 18.13 -33.96
N VAL A 500 -0.18 18.95 -34.75
CA VAL A 500 1.19 18.66 -35.18
C VAL A 500 2.19 19.57 -34.49
N ALA A 501 2.15 20.86 -34.79
CA ALA A 501 3.23 21.77 -34.44
C ALA A 501 3.21 22.19 -32.97
N ALA A 502 2.09 22.70 -32.45
CA ALA A 502 2.03 23.25 -31.10
C ALA A 502 2.27 22.20 -29.99
N PRO A 503 1.64 21.01 -29.99
CA PRO A 503 1.91 20.02 -28.94
C PRO A 503 3.35 19.52 -28.96
N ARG A 504 3.96 19.37 -30.15
CA ARG A 504 5.35 18.94 -30.29
C ARG A 504 6.33 20.04 -29.85
N LEU A 505 6.08 21.31 -30.19
CA LEU A 505 6.89 22.45 -29.73
C LEU A 505 6.88 22.54 -28.21
N ARG A 506 5.69 22.55 -27.61
CA ARG A 506 5.51 22.65 -26.16
C ARG A 506 6.11 21.45 -25.43
N THR A 507 5.92 20.25 -25.96
CA THR A 507 6.57 19.03 -25.43
C THR A 507 8.08 19.11 -25.54
N ALA A 508 8.61 19.55 -26.68
CA ALA A 508 10.05 19.67 -26.89
C ALA A 508 10.68 20.67 -25.92
N ALA A 509 10.06 21.83 -25.74
CA ALA A 509 10.52 22.84 -24.80
C ALA A 509 10.42 22.36 -23.34
N ALA A 510 9.29 21.73 -22.97
CA ALA A 510 9.08 21.21 -21.62
C ALA A 510 10.10 20.12 -21.27
N LEU A 511 10.46 19.26 -22.23
CA LEU A 511 11.52 18.23 -22.05
C LEU A 511 12.89 18.85 -21.76
N LEU A 512 13.11 20.09 -22.20
CA LEU A 512 14.35 20.83 -22.02
C LEU A 512 14.28 21.78 -20.82
N GLY A 513 13.20 21.73 -20.03
CA GLY A 513 13.00 22.54 -18.82
C GLY A 513 12.41 23.92 -19.08
N ARG A 514 11.71 24.13 -20.21
CA ARG A 514 11.04 25.40 -20.53
C ARG A 514 9.56 25.17 -20.83
N GLU A 515 8.70 25.64 -19.94
CA GLU A 515 7.25 25.54 -20.10
C GLU A 515 6.68 26.72 -20.90
N ASP A 516 5.43 26.56 -21.38
CA ASP A 516 4.63 27.59 -22.05
C ASP A 516 5.33 28.27 -23.25
N VAL A 517 6.07 27.49 -24.03
CA VAL A 517 6.68 27.93 -25.29
C VAL A 517 5.64 27.88 -26.42
N ASP A 518 5.45 29.02 -27.08
CA ASP A 518 4.52 29.17 -28.20
C ASP A 518 5.22 29.49 -29.52
N SER A 519 6.53 29.72 -29.53
CA SER A 519 7.30 29.96 -30.76
C SER A 519 8.69 29.33 -30.72
N CYS A 520 9.26 29.08 -31.90
CA CYS A 520 10.59 28.47 -32.01
C CYS A 520 11.70 29.39 -31.48
N GLU A 521 11.56 30.71 -31.64
CA GLU A 521 12.52 31.72 -31.17
C GLU A 521 12.67 31.69 -29.65
N GLN A 522 11.58 31.42 -28.93
CA GLN A 522 11.59 31.26 -27.47
C GLN A 522 12.36 30.03 -27.00
N ALA A 523 12.75 29.11 -27.89
CA ALA A 523 13.54 27.91 -27.56
C ALA A 523 14.85 27.83 -28.35
N ALA A 524 15.24 28.87 -29.09
CA ALA A 524 16.39 28.87 -30.00
C ALA A 524 17.72 28.50 -29.32
N ASP A 525 17.92 28.97 -28.08
CA ASP A 525 19.11 28.68 -27.26
C ASP A 525 19.24 27.20 -26.88
N LEU A 526 18.17 26.42 -27.00
CA LEU A 526 18.13 25.01 -26.66
C LEU A 526 18.46 24.10 -27.85
N CYS A 527 18.47 24.61 -29.09
CA CYS A 527 18.63 23.85 -30.34
C CYS A 527 19.93 23.03 -30.45
N ASN A 528 20.99 23.49 -29.79
CA ASN A 528 22.29 22.83 -29.80
C ASN A 528 22.45 21.78 -28.70
N ARG A 529 21.46 21.66 -27.79
CA ARG A 529 21.46 20.56 -26.83
C ARG A 529 21.16 19.27 -27.55
N THR A 530 21.84 18.23 -27.18
CA THR A 530 21.76 16.92 -27.82
C THR A 530 20.43 16.21 -27.58
N ASP A 531 19.77 16.47 -26.45
CA ASP A 531 18.41 16.03 -26.12
C ASP A 531 17.30 16.84 -26.83
N ALA A 532 17.65 17.91 -27.56
CA ALA A 532 16.70 18.77 -28.28
C ALA A 532 16.28 18.22 -29.66
N GLN A 533 16.17 16.89 -29.82
CA GLN A 533 15.82 16.27 -31.10
C GLN A 533 14.41 16.67 -31.56
N LEU A 534 13.42 16.56 -30.68
CA LEU A 534 12.05 16.96 -31.01
C LEU A 534 11.95 18.46 -31.31
N LEU A 535 12.77 19.29 -30.65
CA LEU A 535 12.83 20.72 -30.92
C LEU A 535 13.37 20.99 -32.33
N ARG A 536 14.47 20.34 -32.74
CA ARG A 536 15.01 20.44 -34.10
C ARG A 536 14.03 19.99 -35.18
N MET A 537 13.15 19.05 -34.84
CA MET A 537 12.11 18.57 -35.75
C MET A 537 11.01 19.58 -35.99
N VAL A 538 10.60 20.30 -34.96
CA VAL A 538 9.55 21.32 -35.09
C VAL A 538 10.13 22.67 -35.54
N CYS A 539 11.34 23.00 -35.08
CA CYS A 539 12.03 24.26 -35.28
C CYS A 539 13.26 24.08 -36.19
N GLY A 540 13.03 23.57 -37.39
CA GLY A 540 14.09 23.28 -38.35
C GLY A 540 14.92 24.49 -38.75
N ARG A 541 14.32 25.66 -38.95
CA ARG A 541 15.01 26.90 -39.33
C ARG A 541 15.70 27.57 -38.15
N THR A 542 15.01 27.76 -37.03
CA THR A 542 15.59 28.34 -35.81
C THR A 542 16.74 27.49 -35.29
N CYS A 543 16.63 26.16 -35.43
CA CYS A 543 17.73 25.26 -35.12
C CYS A 543 18.71 25.04 -36.29
N ASN A 544 18.64 25.84 -37.37
CA ASN A 544 19.58 25.85 -38.49
C ASN A 544 19.75 24.50 -39.22
N CYS A 545 18.71 23.67 -39.26
CA CYS A 545 18.63 22.51 -40.16
C CYS A 545 18.50 22.95 -41.63
N THR A 546 17.96 24.14 -41.89
CA THR A 546 17.78 24.71 -43.25
C THR A 546 19.00 25.48 -43.75
N ASP A 547 19.97 25.80 -42.89
CA ASP A 547 21.17 26.57 -43.27
C ASP A 547 22.33 25.62 -43.63
N PRO A 548 22.84 25.60 -44.88
CA PRO A 548 23.92 24.70 -45.29
C PRO A 548 25.29 24.98 -44.64
N HIS A 549 25.51 26.18 -44.06
CA HIS A 549 26.80 26.61 -43.51
C HIS A 549 26.91 26.51 -41.99
N HIS A 550 25.79 26.32 -41.30
CA HIS A 550 25.78 26.25 -39.85
C HIS A 550 26.37 24.95 -39.26
N PHE A 551 26.45 24.85 -37.92
CA PHE A 551 26.98 23.68 -37.20
C PHE A 551 26.40 22.36 -37.74
N PRO A 552 27.23 21.45 -38.29
CA PRO A 552 26.77 20.22 -38.93
C PRO A 552 26.35 19.13 -37.93
N TRP A 553 26.74 19.31 -36.66
CA TRP A 553 26.45 18.39 -35.57
C TRP A 553 24.96 18.35 -35.30
N LEU A 554 24.42 17.14 -35.16
CA LEU A 554 23.01 16.91 -34.87
C LEU A 554 22.05 17.39 -35.97
N LYS A 555 22.55 17.72 -37.17
CA LYS A 555 21.74 18.17 -38.31
C LYS A 555 21.38 17.04 -39.26
N VAL A 556 20.83 15.97 -38.72
CA VAL A 556 20.43 14.77 -39.49
C VAL A 556 19.04 14.30 -39.04
N PRO A 557 18.33 13.48 -39.84
CA PRO A 557 17.00 12.99 -39.48
C PRO A 557 16.96 12.25 -38.15
N ALA A 558 17.98 11.43 -37.86
CA ALA A 558 18.08 10.72 -36.59
C ALA A 558 18.22 11.65 -35.37
N GLN A 559 18.61 12.90 -35.58
CA GLN A 559 18.76 13.92 -34.54
C GLN A 559 17.64 14.96 -34.58
N GLY A 560 16.59 14.71 -35.36
CA GLY A 560 15.38 15.53 -35.41
C GLY A 560 15.31 16.49 -36.59
N CYS A 561 16.36 16.72 -37.37
CA CYS A 561 16.21 17.61 -38.54
C CYS A 561 15.40 16.93 -39.65
N GLN A 562 14.23 17.48 -39.98
CA GLN A 562 13.35 16.90 -41.00
C GLN A 562 14.04 16.86 -42.37
N THR A 563 13.81 15.79 -43.13
CA THR A 563 14.40 15.64 -44.46
C THR A 563 13.97 16.75 -45.41
N SER A 564 12.75 17.28 -45.26
CA SER A 564 12.27 18.48 -45.94
C SER A 564 13.13 19.72 -45.64
N CYS A 565 13.41 20.02 -44.37
CA CYS A 565 14.27 21.13 -43.95
C CYS A 565 15.71 20.95 -44.45
N LEU A 566 16.26 19.72 -44.42
CA LEU A 566 17.59 19.44 -44.96
C LEU A 566 17.63 19.63 -46.48
N ASN A 567 16.56 19.26 -47.18
CA ASN A 567 16.44 19.52 -48.62
C ASN A 567 16.33 21.02 -48.92
N GLU A 568 15.78 21.85 -48.02
CA GLU A 568 15.86 23.31 -48.13
C GLU A 568 17.30 23.79 -48.10
N ALA A 569 18.11 23.32 -47.15
CA ALA A 569 19.53 23.66 -47.11
C ALA A 569 20.26 23.30 -48.41
N VAL A 570 20.00 22.11 -48.96
CA VAL A 570 20.56 21.67 -50.24
C VAL A 570 20.08 22.53 -51.41
N ARG A 571 18.82 22.98 -51.38
CA ARG A 571 18.26 23.88 -52.42
C ARG A 571 18.83 25.29 -52.35
N GLU A 572 19.03 25.82 -51.15
CA GLU A 572 19.68 27.12 -50.95
C GLU A 572 21.13 27.07 -51.45
N PHE A 573 21.85 26.01 -51.10
CA PHE A 573 23.23 25.78 -51.55
C PHE A 573 23.38 25.69 -53.07
N LYS A 574 22.33 25.26 -53.80
CA LYS A 574 22.36 25.14 -55.26
C LYS A 574 22.68 26.45 -55.98
N TRP A 575 22.33 27.58 -55.38
CA TRP A 575 22.55 28.89 -55.97
C TRP A 575 23.89 29.50 -55.57
N GLU A 576 24.63 28.83 -54.72
CA GLU A 576 25.94 29.25 -54.27
C GLU A 576 27.05 28.70 -55.17
N GLN A 577 28.21 29.36 -55.09
CA GLN A 577 29.42 28.88 -55.76
C GLN A 577 29.97 27.68 -54.98
N CYS A 578 30.40 26.63 -55.67
CA CYS A 578 31.10 25.51 -55.04
C CYS A 578 32.46 25.97 -54.50
N GLN A 579 32.48 26.58 -53.31
CA GLN A 579 33.68 27.06 -52.65
C GLN A 579 33.75 26.51 -51.23
N ASP A 580 34.95 26.12 -50.83
CA ASP A 580 35.22 25.71 -49.45
C ASP A 580 35.08 26.89 -48.48
N GLN A 581 34.47 26.66 -47.32
CA GLN A 581 34.41 27.64 -46.24
C GLN A 581 35.83 28.12 -45.87
N PRO A 582 36.05 29.44 -45.69
CA PRO A 582 37.34 29.95 -45.29
C PRO A 582 37.75 29.45 -43.89
N THR A 583 39.06 29.27 -43.69
CA THR A 583 39.63 28.91 -42.38
C THR A 583 39.65 30.13 -41.45
N ASP A 584 38.47 30.52 -40.95
CA ASP A 584 38.26 31.65 -40.04
C ASP A 584 37.68 31.22 -38.68
N GLY A 585 37.15 32.18 -37.92
CA GLY A 585 36.52 31.91 -36.62
C GLY A 585 35.35 30.93 -36.72
N THR A 586 34.55 30.98 -37.78
CA THR A 586 33.39 30.11 -37.97
C THR A 586 33.80 28.65 -38.18
N TRP A 587 34.92 28.42 -38.88
CA TRP A 587 35.52 27.08 -39.01
C TRP A 587 36.02 26.55 -37.67
N SER A 588 36.67 27.39 -36.85
CA SER A 588 37.10 26.97 -35.52
C SER A 588 35.91 26.61 -34.62
N GLU A 589 34.90 27.48 -34.60
CA GLU A 589 33.68 27.30 -33.82
C GLU A 589 32.97 25.99 -34.19
N LEU A 590 32.93 25.66 -35.50
CA LEU A 590 32.39 24.39 -35.99
C LEU A 590 33.05 23.22 -35.24
N TRP A 591 34.37 23.16 -35.16
CA TRP A 591 35.08 22.08 -34.51
C TRP A 591 35.11 22.17 -32.98
N ASP A 592 34.92 23.37 -32.40
CA ASP A 592 34.74 23.55 -30.95
C ASP A 592 33.48 22.82 -30.44
N GLY A 593 32.42 22.75 -31.26
CA GLY A 593 31.21 22.00 -30.94
C GLY A 593 31.37 20.47 -30.99
N TYR A 594 32.45 19.94 -31.57
CA TYR A 594 32.58 18.51 -31.84
C TYR A 594 32.69 17.66 -30.56
N VAL A 595 33.64 17.99 -29.67
CA VAL A 595 33.89 17.21 -28.44
C VAL A 595 32.68 17.19 -27.51
N PRO A 596 32.04 18.33 -27.18
CA PRO A 596 30.85 18.32 -26.33
C PRO A 596 29.72 17.46 -26.91
N THR A 597 29.53 17.51 -28.23
CA THR A 597 28.50 16.73 -28.92
C THR A 597 28.85 15.23 -28.90
N LEU A 598 30.12 14.89 -29.14
CA LEU A 598 30.60 13.51 -29.13
C LEU A 598 30.49 12.86 -27.74
N ASN A 599 30.85 13.59 -26.67
CA ASN A 599 30.68 13.14 -25.29
C ASN A 599 29.24 12.73 -25.01
N HIS A 600 28.30 13.57 -25.43
CA HIS A 600 26.90 13.23 -25.25
C HIS A 600 26.45 12.07 -26.13
N TRP A 601 26.85 12.05 -27.40
CA TRP A 601 26.52 10.96 -28.33
C TRP A 601 26.96 9.59 -27.81
N LEU A 602 28.14 9.54 -27.18
CA LEU A 602 28.67 8.32 -26.56
C LEU A 602 28.07 8.02 -25.17
N GLY A 603 27.32 8.96 -24.59
CA GLY A 603 26.80 8.85 -23.23
C GLY A 603 27.91 8.77 -22.17
N ALA A 604 29.12 9.24 -22.49
CA ALA A 604 30.29 9.16 -21.64
C ALA A 604 31.19 10.38 -21.85
N ASP A 605 31.75 10.89 -20.76
CA ASP A 605 32.74 11.97 -20.82
C ASP A 605 34.08 11.41 -21.30
N ILE A 606 34.36 11.53 -22.59
CA ILE A 606 35.60 11.00 -23.19
C ILE A 606 36.83 11.74 -22.68
N SER A 607 36.68 12.93 -22.07
CA SER A 607 37.81 13.66 -21.50
C SER A 607 38.50 12.91 -20.36
N GLN A 608 37.79 11.95 -19.74
CA GLN A 608 38.35 11.06 -18.71
C GLN A 608 39.26 9.96 -19.31
N SER A 609 39.13 9.65 -20.60
CA SER A 609 39.99 8.71 -21.32
C SER A 609 41.22 9.42 -21.85
N THR A 610 42.30 9.43 -21.07
CA THR A 610 43.44 10.35 -21.30
C THR A 610 44.16 10.13 -22.62
N THR A 611 44.29 8.91 -23.14
CA THR A 611 45.01 8.66 -24.40
C THR A 611 44.16 9.03 -25.61
N PHE A 612 42.94 8.49 -25.68
CA PHE A 612 42.04 8.70 -26.79
C PHE A 612 41.61 10.17 -26.94
N TYR A 613 41.37 10.85 -25.82
CA TYR A 613 41.02 12.27 -25.84
C TYR A 613 42.15 13.15 -26.38
N ASN A 614 43.40 12.87 -26.00
CA ASN A 614 44.55 13.61 -26.50
C ASN A 614 44.72 13.44 -28.01
N ASP A 615 44.47 12.23 -28.53
CA ASP A 615 44.50 11.97 -29.98
C ASP A 615 43.41 12.77 -30.70
N ILE A 616 42.20 12.85 -30.15
CA ILE A 616 41.11 13.70 -30.67
C ILE A 616 41.51 15.17 -30.66
N LEU A 617 42.09 15.68 -29.58
CA LEU A 617 42.50 17.09 -29.49
C LEU A 617 43.61 17.44 -30.48
N GLN A 618 44.60 16.55 -30.65
CA GLN A 618 45.65 16.74 -31.66
C GLN A 618 45.09 16.71 -33.08
N TRP A 619 44.17 15.79 -33.33
CA TRP A 619 43.45 15.69 -34.60
C TRP A 619 42.65 16.97 -34.89
N LEU A 620 41.87 17.46 -33.91
CA LEU A 620 41.10 18.70 -34.04
C LEU A 620 41.99 19.92 -34.28
N ALA A 621 43.12 20.02 -33.58
CA ALA A 621 44.07 21.10 -33.79
C ALA A 621 44.61 21.11 -35.22
N ALA A 622 44.89 19.93 -35.79
CA ALA A 622 45.33 19.80 -37.17
C ALA A 622 44.23 20.20 -38.18
N VAL A 623 42.99 19.73 -37.99
CA VAL A 623 41.86 20.06 -38.87
C VAL A 623 41.49 21.54 -38.82
N LYS A 624 41.52 22.14 -37.63
CA LYS A 624 41.32 23.59 -37.46
C LYS A 624 42.38 24.41 -38.17
N ALA A 625 43.65 23.98 -38.13
CA ALA A 625 44.75 24.66 -38.79
C ALA A 625 44.72 24.52 -40.31
N LEU A 626 44.34 23.35 -40.82
CA LEU A 626 44.35 23.04 -42.26
C LEU A 626 43.09 23.53 -43.00
N GLY A 627 41.96 23.69 -42.32
CA GLY A 627 40.70 24.07 -42.97
C GLY A 627 40.03 22.90 -43.71
N CYS A 628 39.17 23.23 -44.67
CA CYS A 628 38.53 22.26 -45.57
C CYS A 628 39.51 21.27 -46.25
N PRO A 629 40.73 21.66 -46.68
CA PRO A 629 41.70 20.72 -47.26
C PRO A 629 42.03 19.51 -46.39
N ALA A 630 41.88 19.62 -45.06
CA ALA A 630 42.05 18.49 -44.16
C ALA A 630 41.12 17.31 -44.51
N LEU A 631 39.89 17.59 -44.94
CA LEU A 631 38.89 16.56 -45.22
C LEU A 631 39.23 15.72 -46.46
N GLY A 632 40.04 16.27 -47.37
CA GLY A 632 40.56 15.55 -48.53
C GLY A 632 41.83 14.73 -48.23
N ASP A 633 42.50 14.97 -47.10
CA ASP A 633 43.70 14.25 -46.71
C ASP A 633 43.33 12.86 -46.15
N PRO A 634 43.89 11.75 -46.69
CA PRO A 634 43.63 10.40 -46.20
C PRO A 634 43.84 10.21 -44.69
N LYS A 635 44.71 11.01 -44.05
CA LYS A 635 44.97 10.96 -42.61
C LYS A 635 43.79 11.50 -41.78
N PHE A 636 43.05 12.46 -42.29
CA PHE A 636 41.96 13.14 -41.57
C PHE A 636 40.58 12.91 -42.19
N LYS A 637 40.50 12.19 -43.32
CA LYS A 637 39.26 11.90 -44.07
C LYS A 637 38.17 11.23 -43.23
N PHE A 638 38.56 10.43 -42.25
CA PHE A 638 37.63 9.66 -41.42
C PHE A 638 37.44 10.28 -40.05
N GLU A 639 36.22 10.15 -39.54
CA GLU A 639 35.86 10.47 -38.18
C GLU A 639 36.52 9.50 -37.20
N VAL A 640 36.98 10.05 -36.08
CA VAL A 640 37.94 9.43 -35.16
C VAL A 640 37.37 8.18 -34.46
N THR A 641 36.06 8.09 -34.26
CA THR A 641 35.40 7.07 -33.42
C THR A 641 34.67 5.99 -34.22
N GLY A 642 34.07 6.34 -35.36
CA GLY A 642 33.15 5.54 -36.15
C GLY A 642 33.62 5.26 -37.58
N ALA A 643 34.81 5.75 -37.96
CA ALA A 643 35.41 5.53 -39.29
C ALA A 643 34.49 5.94 -40.46
N ARG A 644 33.64 6.96 -40.25
CA ARG A 644 32.79 7.55 -41.30
C ARG A 644 33.55 8.66 -42.00
N GLU A 645 33.36 8.80 -43.31
CA GLU A 645 33.98 9.91 -44.05
C GLU A 645 33.26 11.21 -43.73
N TRP A 646 34.02 12.24 -43.32
CA TRP A 646 33.44 13.55 -42.98
C TRP A 646 32.63 14.16 -44.12
N CYS A 647 33.14 14.04 -45.34
CA CYS A 647 32.47 14.51 -46.55
C CYS A 647 31.13 13.82 -46.80
N ALA A 648 30.98 12.55 -46.43
CA ALA A 648 29.75 11.78 -46.61
C ALA A 648 28.75 11.96 -45.46
N GLY A 649 29.22 12.41 -44.28
CA GLY A 649 28.39 12.51 -43.08
C GLY A 649 28.20 11.18 -42.36
N ASP A 650 27.52 11.25 -41.21
CA ASP A 650 26.93 10.09 -40.55
C ASP A 650 25.43 10.35 -40.38
N PRO A 651 24.54 9.52 -40.98
CA PRO A 651 23.09 9.72 -40.90
C PRO A 651 22.53 9.74 -39.46
N ASN A 652 23.31 9.29 -38.48
CA ASN A 652 22.92 9.27 -37.07
C ASN A 652 23.47 10.45 -36.26
N PHE A 653 24.52 11.12 -36.73
CA PHE A 653 25.28 12.06 -35.90
C PHE A 653 25.49 13.45 -36.54
N PHE A 654 25.96 13.52 -37.79
CA PHE A 654 26.30 14.79 -38.43
C PHE A 654 26.06 14.76 -39.93
N ARG A 655 25.67 15.91 -40.50
CA ARG A 655 25.41 16.02 -41.93
C ARG A 655 26.70 15.96 -42.76
N PRO A 656 26.60 15.67 -44.07
CA PRO A 656 27.77 15.69 -44.95
C PRO A 656 28.50 17.04 -44.90
N LEU A 657 29.80 17.03 -44.57
CA LEU A 657 30.62 18.24 -44.63
C LEU A 657 30.91 18.69 -46.07
N ALA A 658 30.48 17.93 -47.08
CA ALA A 658 30.49 18.36 -48.48
C ALA A 658 29.63 19.61 -48.75
N LEU A 659 28.65 19.93 -47.88
CA LEU A 659 27.92 21.20 -47.91
C LEU A 659 28.79 22.38 -47.48
N THR A 660 29.78 22.15 -46.63
CA THR A 660 30.67 23.18 -46.08
C THR A 660 31.99 23.29 -46.86
N CYS A 661 32.48 22.15 -47.35
CA CYS A 661 33.75 22.00 -48.04
C CYS A 661 33.59 21.24 -49.37
N PRO A 662 32.76 21.75 -50.31
CA PRO A 662 32.44 21.05 -51.55
C PRO A 662 33.67 20.76 -52.43
N VAL A 663 34.67 21.64 -52.44
CA VAL A 663 35.87 21.48 -53.27
C VAL A 663 36.77 20.40 -52.68
N SER A 664 37.10 20.52 -51.39
CA SER A 664 37.93 19.52 -50.69
C SER A 664 37.28 18.13 -50.62
N CYS A 665 35.94 18.07 -50.65
CA CYS A 665 35.19 16.82 -50.71
C CYS A 665 35.00 16.25 -52.12
N GLY A 666 35.55 16.91 -53.15
CA GLY A 666 35.56 16.40 -54.53
C GLY A 666 34.27 16.62 -55.31
N CYS A 667 33.42 17.58 -54.91
CA CYS A 667 32.14 17.85 -55.58
C CYS A 667 32.28 18.56 -56.93
N LEU A 668 33.47 19.06 -57.25
CA LEU A 668 33.82 19.58 -58.57
C LEU A 668 34.41 18.52 -59.52
N ALA A 669 34.51 17.26 -59.09
CA ALA A 669 34.96 16.18 -59.96
C ALA A 669 33.95 15.92 -61.09
N GLU A 670 34.42 15.39 -62.22
CA GLU A 670 33.57 15.03 -63.37
C GLU A 670 32.48 14.02 -62.99
N ASN A 671 32.77 13.16 -62.02
CA ASN A 671 31.82 12.24 -61.38
C ASN A 671 31.80 12.51 -59.87
N PRO A 672 31.02 13.51 -59.41
CA PRO A 672 31.01 13.86 -58.00
C PRO A 672 30.40 12.72 -57.16
N PRO A 673 30.88 12.48 -55.94
CA PRO A 673 30.27 11.54 -55.01
C PRO A 673 28.77 11.83 -54.77
N SER A 674 27.98 10.80 -54.45
CA SER A 674 26.52 10.94 -54.27
C SER A 674 26.10 11.83 -53.09
N TYR A 675 27.01 12.10 -52.16
CA TYR A 675 26.79 13.00 -51.03
C TYR A 675 27.05 14.48 -51.38
N CYS A 676 27.56 14.76 -52.59
CA CYS A 676 27.84 16.12 -53.01
C CYS A 676 26.55 16.88 -53.33
N PRO A 677 26.34 18.06 -52.73
CA PRO A 677 25.20 18.89 -53.09
C PRO A 677 25.34 19.39 -54.53
N PRO A 678 24.22 19.65 -55.22
CA PRO A 678 24.27 20.38 -56.48
C PRO A 678 24.75 21.80 -56.16
N CYS A 679 25.87 22.24 -56.73
CA CYS A 679 26.34 23.62 -56.63
C CYS A 679 26.85 24.07 -58.01
N SER A 680 26.90 25.39 -58.23
CA SER A 680 27.34 25.93 -59.51
C SER A 680 28.87 25.87 -59.62
N ALA A 681 29.38 25.13 -60.61
CA ALA A 681 30.77 25.25 -61.01
C ALA A 681 30.99 26.68 -61.50
N ASN A 682 32.01 27.38 -60.97
CA ASN A 682 32.29 28.77 -61.29
C ASN A 682 32.24 29.00 -62.81
N SER A 683 31.22 29.70 -63.28
CA SER A 683 31.04 30.05 -64.70
C SER A 683 31.92 31.23 -65.12
N SER A 684 33.02 31.46 -64.41
CA SER A 684 34.06 32.44 -64.74
C SER A 684 35.15 31.76 -65.58
N ALA A 685 34.78 31.43 -66.81
CA ALA A 685 35.71 31.25 -67.93
C ALA A 685 35.74 32.51 -68.78
#